data_AF-A0A7R9TLV9-F1
#
_entry.id   AF-A0A7R9TLV9-F1
#
_cell.length_a   1.000
_cell.length_b   1.000
_cell.length_c   1.000
_cell.angle_alpha   90.00
_cell.angle_beta   90.00
_cell.angle_gamma   90.00
#
_symmetry.space_group_name_H-M   'P 1'
#
loop_
_entity.id
_entity.type
_entity.pdbx_description
1 polymer ?
#
loop_
_entity_poly.entity_id
_entity_poly.type
_entity_poly.pdbx_seq_one_letter_code
_entity_poly.pdbx_strand_id
1 'polypeptide(L)'
;MDAAAFATLITDFNHLKTVLEEAETAKDENIGRFSEELDSKVEEISKELSELKREANAEMILDIDADRESVIAYMTDLTEKVNTQKVQAKNIADYQNIFGVSVSEFQDLAEVATDVELKRSLWISDIEFDKHMESWAESLFDQIDMASMDEIVQKYVKLCVKLERGLPPNQVVPKFKEKVDNYKNMLPVINALLNKSMKPRHWDKIMDIIGQFDREDNFTLQKILDMKAPDFSEEIAKVSVEATQESALEELLVKVTSKWDDICFSCVAYKETKDTFVLGSIEEITTALEDSQVTMATIMSSRFVAGIRTEVEKVEKSLNLFGETLDEWLNVQKNWMYLESIFSAPDIQRQLPTEAKQFFAVDKQYKDIMRKTRENDNALKAGTTPGYLASFQKASETLDRIQKNLEEYLETKRMAFPRFYFLSNDELLEILAQTKNVQAVQPHMSKCFDGIKSLDFGDDPKSVDIYAMFSGEGERVGLGKNLKARGNVEQWLSAVEAAMVTSLKRQGKDSYLSYPKEERTKWVLKQPAQIVIAVSQIYWCRGVVNALESSSPVENMHQWLESNRSDLKDMTVVVRGHLTSLHRKIIAALITIDVHARDITEELYNEKTESTNDFNWQMQLRYYWNDEEDVVYIRQTNSMFTYAYEYLGAQSRLVVTPMTDRCYMTLTGAMHLKL
;
A
#
# COMPACT_ATOMS: atom_id res chain seq x y z
N MET A 1 80.87 70.42 52.59
CA MET A 1 79.51 70.57 52.01
C MET A 1 78.91 71.75 52.71
N ASP A 2 79.11 72.86 52.04
CA ASP A 2 79.06 74.21 52.54
C ASP A 2 78.18 74.98 51.56
N ALA A 3 77.62 76.12 51.97
CA ALA A 3 76.71 76.94 51.17
C ALA A 3 77.21 77.27 49.74
N ALA A 4 78.50 77.07 49.46
CA ALA A 4 79.16 77.21 48.16
C ALA A 4 78.61 76.31 47.03
N ALA A 5 78.13 75.09 47.31
CA ALA A 5 77.55 74.21 46.27
C ALA A 5 76.10 74.60 45.92
N PHE A 6 75.39 75.26 46.84
CA PHE A 6 74.03 75.75 46.61
C PHE A 6 74.03 77.09 45.86
N ALA A 7 75.04 77.93 46.11
CA ALA A 7 75.21 79.21 45.41
C ALA A 7 75.51 79.04 43.91
N THR A 8 76.29 78.02 43.54
CA THR A 8 76.60 77.68 42.13
C THR A 8 75.39 77.13 41.38
N LEU A 9 74.52 76.37 42.07
CA LEU A 9 73.30 75.80 41.50
C LEU A 9 72.28 76.87 41.05
N ILE A 10 72.21 78.01 41.76
CA ILE A 10 71.37 79.14 41.37
C ILE A 10 71.90 79.81 40.10
N THR A 11 73.21 79.93 39.96
CA THR A 11 73.85 80.50 38.76
C THR A 11 73.67 79.58 37.56
N ASP A 12 73.88 78.28 37.72
CA ASP A 12 73.67 77.29 36.65
C ASP A 12 72.19 77.19 36.25
N PHE A 13 71.26 77.27 37.21
CA PHE A 13 69.82 77.30 36.91
C PHE A 13 69.40 78.57 36.15
N ASN A 14 69.93 79.73 36.52
CA ASN A 14 69.67 80.97 35.80
C ASN A 14 70.30 80.95 34.39
N HIS A 15 71.50 80.41 34.24
CA HIS A 15 72.11 80.22 32.92
C HIS A 15 71.31 79.25 32.06
N LEU A 16 70.87 78.12 32.62
CA LEU A 16 69.97 77.19 31.94
C LEU A 16 68.68 77.89 31.52
N LYS A 17 68.09 78.73 32.39
CA LYS A 17 66.87 79.48 32.08
C LYS A 17 67.08 80.47 30.94
N THR A 18 68.20 81.20 30.91
CA THR A 18 68.52 82.11 29.79
C THR A 18 68.75 81.34 28.50
N VAL A 19 69.46 80.21 28.53
CA VAL A 19 69.65 79.36 27.34
C VAL A 19 68.32 78.75 26.88
N LEU A 20 67.42 78.43 27.81
CA LEU A 20 66.07 77.96 27.50
C LEU A 20 65.24 79.06 26.82
N GLU A 21 65.26 80.29 27.35
CA GLU A 21 64.56 81.44 26.77
C GLU A 21 65.12 81.82 25.38
N GLU A 22 66.44 81.75 25.19
CA GLU A 22 67.08 81.93 23.86
C GLU A 22 66.67 80.82 22.88
N ALA A 23 66.61 79.56 23.34
CA ALA A 23 66.16 78.44 22.52
C ALA A 23 64.66 78.50 22.19
N GLU A 24 63.82 78.98 23.12
CA GLU A 24 62.39 79.23 22.90
C GLU A 24 62.18 80.37 21.89
N THR A 25 62.92 81.46 22.01
CA THR A 25 62.84 82.58 21.05
C THR A 25 63.31 82.16 19.66
N ALA A 26 64.43 81.43 19.57
CA ALA A 26 64.92 80.89 18.30
C ALA A 26 63.96 79.85 17.70
N LYS A 27 63.26 79.07 18.53
CA LYS A 27 62.21 78.15 18.07
C LYS A 27 61.05 78.94 17.44
N ASP A 28 60.56 79.98 18.10
CA ASP A 28 59.44 80.79 17.61
C ASP A 28 59.80 81.56 16.32
N GLU A 29 61.02 82.09 16.21
CA GLU A 29 61.53 82.70 14.98
C GLU A 29 61.64 81.70 13.81
N ASN A 30 62.14 80.48 14.08
CA ASN A 30 62.23 79.44 13.06
C ASN A 30 60.84 78.93 12.63
N ILE A 31 59.89 78.80 13.57
CA ILE A 31 58.50 78.45 13.25
C ILE A 31 57.88 79.54 12.37
N GLY A 32 58.10 80.81 12.65
CA GLY A 32 57.64 81.92 11.81
C GLY A 32 58.19 81.83 10.39
N ARG A 33 59.52 81.69 10.23
CA ARG A 33 60.16 81.59 8.91
C ARG A 33 59.70 80.37 8.11
N PHE A 34 59.64 79.20 8.74
CA PHE A 34 59.21 77.98 8.05
C PHE A 34 57.71 77.97 7.76
N SER A 35 56.89 78.69 8.51
CA SER A 35 55.47 78.86 8.20
C SER A 35 55.26 79.70 6.95
N GLU A 36 56.04 80.78 6.75
CA GLU A 36 56.01 81.56 5.50
C GLU A 36 56.45 80.73 4.28
N GLU A 37 57.46 79.87 4.45
CA GLU A 37 57.87 78.92 3.39
C GLU A 37 56.79 77.88 3.08
N LEU A 38 56.03 77.42 4.08
CA LEU A 38 54.91 76.50 3.87
C LEU A 38 53.73 77.19 3.17
N ASP A 39 53.40 78.42 3.55
CA ASP A 39 52.32 79.19 2.90
C ASP A 39 52.64 79.46 1.42
N SER A 40 53.90 79.80 1.10
CA SER A 40 54.34 79.93 -0.29
C SER A 40 54.20 78.63 -1.08
N LYS A 41 54.45 77.47 -0.46
CA LYS A 41 54.25 76.16 -1.10
C LYS A 41 52.78 75.79 -1.25
N VAL A 42 51.92 76.20 -0.31
CA VAL A 42 50.45 76.01 -0.42
C VAL A 42 49.90 76.80 -1.62
N GLU A 43 50.39 78.02 -1.85
CA GLU A 43 50.04 78.81 -3.05
C GLU A 43 50.55 78.16 -4.35
N GLU A 44 51.75 77.58 -4.34
CA GLU A 44 52.33 76.85 -5.48
C GLU A 44 51.47 75.64 -5.86
N ILE A 45 51.08 74.80 -4.88
CA ILE A 45 50.17 73.67 -5.10
C ILE A 45 48.82 74.15 -5.66
N SER A 46 48.27 75.25 -5.14
CA SER A 46 46.98 75.79 -5.60
C SER A 46 47.02 76.27 -7.06
N LYS A 47 48.16 76.83 -7.49
CA LYS A 47 48.40 77.23 -8.87
C LYS A 47 48.53 76.01 -9.79
N GLU A 48 49.33 75.03 -9.39
CA GLU A 48 49.48 73.77 -10.15
C GLU A 48 48.17 72.99 -10.25
N LEU A 49 47.34 73.00 -9.20
CA LEU A 49 46.00 72.41 -9.23
C LEU A 49 45.08 73.06 -10.25
N SER A 50 45.16 74.38 -10.42
CA SER A 50 44.40 75.11 -11.42
C SER A 50 44.84 74.75 -12.84
N GLU A 51 46.15 74.56 -13.04
CA GLU A 51 46.72 74.08 -14.31
C GLU A 51 46.30 72.64 -14.60
N LEU A 52 46.37 71.73 -13.61
CA LEU A 52 45.90 70.35 -13.72
C LEU A 52 44.40 70.25 -14.02
N LYS A 53 43.58 71.10 -13.39
CA LYS A 53 42.13 71.18 -13.65
C LYS A 53 41.84 71.66 -15.08
N ARG A 54 42.68 72.53 -15.65
CA ARG A 54 42.59 72.94 -17.06
C ARG A 54 43.03 71.83 -17.99
N GLU A 55 44.15 71.17 -17.69
CA GLU A 55 44.67 70.04 -18.48
C GLU A 55 43.73 68.83 -18.47
N ALA A 56 43.07 68.54 -17.35
CA ALA A 56 42.08 67.48 -17.21
C ALA A 56 40.76 67.76 -17.98
N ASN A 57 40.50 69.02 -18.34
CA ASN A 57 39.34 69.43 -19.13
C ASN A 57 39.69 69.70 -20.60
N ALA A 58 40.86 69.27 -21.07
CA ALA A 58 41.21 69.33 -22.49
C ALA A 58 40.18 68.57 -23.33
N GLU A 59 39.73 69.17 -24.44
CA GLU A 59 38.67 68.62 -25.31
C GLU A 59 39.01 67.21 -25.81
N MET A 60 40.29 66.91 -26.01
CA MET A 60 40.79 65.61 -26.46
C MET A 60 40.50 64.43 -25.51
N ILE A 61 40.21 64.67 -24.22
CA ILE A 61 39.99 63.60 -23.23
C ILE A 61 38.57 63.01 -23.34
N LEU A 62 37.61 63.80 -23.82
CA LEU A 62 36.21 63.40 -23.98
C LEU A 62 35.77 63.36 -25.44
N ASP A 63 36.74 63.50 -26.36
CA ASP A 63 36.54 63.33 -27.79
C ASP A 63 36.56 61.83 -28.15
N ILE A 64 35.68 61.48 -29.06
CA ILE A 64 35.42 60.12 -29.51
C ILE A 64 36.38 59.68 -30.62
N ASP A 65 36.95 60.65 -31.33
CA ASP A 65 37.88 60.44 -32.44
C ASP A 65 39.35 60.59 -32.01
N ALA A 66 39.59 60.83 -30.72
CA ALA A 66 40.94 60.91 -30.16
C ALA A 66 41.63 59.54 -30.15
N ASP A 67 42.95 59.54 -30.39
CA ASP A 67 43.77 58.34 -30.32
C ASP A 67 43.84 57.80 -28.89
N ARG A 68 43.34 56.58 -28.68
CA ARG A 68 43.13 56.01 -27.34
C ARG A 68 44.43 55.83 -26.55
N GLU A 69 45.51 55.44 -27.23
CA GLU A 69 46.82 55.26 -26.60
C GLU A 69 47.43 56.61 -26.18
N SER A 70 47.30 57.62 -27.04
CA SER A 70 47.73 58.99 -26.74
C SER A 70 46.94 59.60 -25.57
N VAL A 71 45.63 59.39 -25.50
CA VAL A 71 44.80 59.87 -24.39
C VAL A 71 45.15 59.15 -23.08
N ILE A 72 45.40 57.83 -23.10
CA ILE A 72 45.83 57.10 -21.90
C ILE A 72 47.20 57.55 -21.43
N ALA A 73 48.16 57.76 -22.33
CA ALA A 73 49.49 58.27 -21.99
C ALA A 73 49.40 59.66 -21.34
N TYR A 74 48.60 60.55 -21.91
CA TYR A 74 48.34 61.89 -21.37
C TYR A 74 47.64 61.84 -20.01
N MET A 75 46.63 60.98 -19.85
CA MET A 75 45.93 60.80 -18.57
C MET A 75 46.81 60.15 -17.51
N THR A 76 47.78 59.31 -17.91
CA THR A 76 48.75 58.69 -16.99
C THR A 76 49.75 59.72 -16.49
N ASP A 77 50.28 60.59 -17.37
CA ASP A 77 51.12 61.74 -17.01
C ASP A 77 50.37 62.69 -16.05
N LEU A 78 49.10 63.00 -16.35
CA LEU A 78 48.26 63.79 -15.44
C LEU A 78 48.04 63.13 -14.09
N THR A 79 47.86 61.81 -14.06
CA THR A 79 47.70 61.06 -12.81
C THR A 79 48.98 61.09 -11.98
N GLU A 80 50.15 61.01 -12.60
CA GLU A 80 51.45 61.11 -11.93
C GLU A 80 51.70 62.51 -11.36
N LYS A 81 51.37 63.55 -12.10
CA LYS A 81 51.41 64.94 -11.61
C LYS A 81 50.46 65.15 -10.43
N VAL A 82 49.22 64.66 -10.51
CA VAL A 82 48.24 64.71 -9.40
C VAL A 82 48.75 63.94 -8.18
N ASN A 83 49.38 62.78 -8.36
CA ASN A 83 49.94 62.00 -7.25
C ASN A 83 51.14 62.69 -6.60
N THR A 84 51.99 63.35 -7.39
CA THR A 84 53.08 64.20 -6.88
C THR A 84 52.53 65.30 -6.00
N GLN A 85 51.46 65.97 -6.44
CA GLN A 85 50.76 66.99 -5.67
C GLN A 85 50.09 66.43 -4.40
N LYS A 86 49.52 65.22 -4.43
CA LYS A 86 49.04 64.53 -3.22
C LYS A 86 50.13 64.27 -2.20
N VAL A 87 51.31 63.83 -2.64
CA VAL A 87 52.45 63.58 -1.75
C VAL A 87 52.96 64.89 -1.14
N GLN A 88 53.07 65.95 -1.95
CA GLN A 88 53.48 67.27 -1.47
C GLN A 88 52.47 67.86 -0.49
N ALA A 89 51.17 67.82 -0.80
CA ALA A 89 50.11 68.27 0.09
C ALA A 89 50.10 67.52 1.43
N LYS A 90 50.33 66.20 1.41
CA LYS A 90 50.47 65.39 2.63
C LYS A 90 51.69 65.81 3.45
N ASN A 91 52.85 65.98 2.81
CA ASN A 91 54.08 66.41 3.48
C ASN A 91 53.90 67.80 4.12
N ILE A 92 53.23 68.73 3.44
CA ILE A 92 52.92 70.07 3.98
C ILE A 92 51.99 69.95 5.20
N ALA A 93 50.94 69.14 5.12
CA ALA A 93 50.05 68.90 6.25
C ALA A 93 50.79 68.29 7.45
N ASP A 94 51.71 67.35 7.22
CA ASP A 94 52.55 66.76 8.27
C ASP A 94 53.48 67.82 8.90
N TYR A 95 54.10 68.70 8.11
CA TYR A 95 54.92 69.81 8.63
C TYR A 95 54.10 70.86 9.38
N GLN A 96 52.91 71.23 8.89
CA GLN A 96 51.99 72.15 9.55
C GLN A 96 51.55 71.62 10.93
N ASN A 97 51.30 70.30 11.05
CA ASN A 97 51.02 69.65 12.32
C ASN A 97 52.21 69.68 13.29
N ILE A 98 53.43 69.44 12.80
CA ILE A 98 54.66 69.49 13.63
C ILE A 98 54.89 70.90 14.18
N PHE A 99 54.59 71.93 13.40
CA PHE A 99 54.74 73.34 13.81
C PHE A 99 53.56 73.88 14.62
N GLY A 100 52.46 73.13 14.74
CA GLY A 100 51.27 73.54 15.50
C GLY A 100 50.47 74.67 14.84
N VAL A 101 50.60 74.84 13.52
CA VAL A 101 49.86 75.82 12.72
C VAL A 101 48.60 75.20 12.11
N SER A 102 47.65 76.03 11.64
CA SER A 102 46.43 75.53 11.01
C SER A 102 46.73 74.75 9.73
N VAL A 103 46.24 73.50 9.66
CA VAL A 103 46.43 72.63 8.50
C VAL A 103 45.58 73.12 7.33
N SER A 104 46.18 73.21 6.14
CA SER A 104 45.48 73.61 4.91
C SER A 104 44.65 72.44 4.34
N GLU A 105 43.37 72.67 4.07
CA GLU A 105 42.50 71.69 3.40
C GLU A 105 42.51 71.88 1.87
N PHE A 106 43.05 70.91 1.14
CA PHE A 106 43.08 70.93 -0.33
C PHE A 106 41.87 70.20 -0.94
N GLN A 107 40.66 70.76 -0.81
CA GLN A 107 39.44 70.14 -1.35
C GLN A 107 39.45 69.99 -2.88
N ASP A 108 39.97 71.00 -3.60
CA ASP A 108 40.13 70.96 -5.06
C ASP A 108 41.04 69.81 -5.53
N LEU A 109 42.04 69.41 -4.75
CA LEU A 109 42.95 68.30 -5.08
C LEU A 109 42.21 66.95 -5.06
N ALA A 110 41.31 66.75 -4.11
CA ALA A 110 40.50 65.54 -4.03
C ALA A 110 39.50 65.45 -5.20
N GLU A 111 38.91 66.58 -5.59
CA GLU A 111 38.01 66.66 -6.75
C GLU A 111 38.75 66.39 -8.07
N VAL A 112 39.86 67.10 -8.32
CA VAL A 112 40.67 66.93 -9.55
C VAL A 112 41.22 65.51 -9.63
N ALA A 113 41.65 64.93 -8.51
CA ALA A 113 42.12 63.55 -8.51
C ALA A 113 41.01 62.53 -8.82
N THR A 114 39.80 62.78 -8.36
CA THR A 114 38.65 61.92 -8.64
C THR A 114 38.25 62.02 -10.12
N ASP A 115 38.21 63.23 -10.67
CA ASP A 115 37.89 63.48 -12.08
C ASP A 115 38.93 62.86 -13.03
N VAL A 116 40.22 63.08 -12.77
CA VAL A 116 41.33 62.49 -13.56
C VAL A 116 41.30 60.97 -13.50
N GLU A 117 41.08 60.37 -12.33
CA GLU A 117 41.02 58.92 -12.19
C GLU A 117 39.79 58.30 -12.87
N LEU A 118 38.63 58.98 -12.86
CA LEU A 118 37.43 58.53 -13.58
C LEU A 118 37.64 58.58 -15.10
N LYS A 119 38.22 59.67 -15.63
CA LYS A 119 38.57 59.81 -17.05
C LYS A 119 39.61 58.77 -17.49
N ARG A 120 40.64 58.53 -16.67
CA ARG A 120 41.64 57.49 -16.91
C ARG A 120 41.01 56.08 -16.89
N SER A 121 40.17 55.82 -15.90
CA SER A 121 39.46 54.54 -15.76
C SER A 121 38.57 54.24 -16.97
N LEU A 122 37.90 55.25 -17.54
CA LEU A 122 37.08 55.09 -18.76
C LEU A 122 37.90 54.54 -19.93
N TRP A 123 39.02 55.18 -20.27
CA TRP A 123 39.83 54.80 -21.43
C TRP A 123 40.59 53.48 -21.24
N ILE A 124 41.13 53.24 -20.03
CA ILE A 124 41.75 51.94 -19.71
C ILE A 124 40.71 50.83 -19.82
N SER A 125 39.51 51.06 -19.27
CA SER A 125 38.45 50.05 -19.27
C SER A 125 37.89 49.79 -20.67
N ASP A 126 37.84 50.78 -21.56
CA ASP A 126 37.45 50.57 -22.96
C ASP A 126 38.44 49.64 -23.69
N ILE A 127 39.75 49.83 -23.51
CA ILE A 127 40.77 48.94 -24.10
C ILE A 127 40.77 47.55 -23.45
N GLU A 128 40.68 47.47 -22.13
CA GLU A 128 40.60 46.19 -21.43
C GLU A 128 39.36 45.40 -21.85
N PHE A 129 38.22 46.07 -21.99
CA PHE A 129 37.00 45.43 -22.44
C PHE A 129 37.08 44.98 -23.91
N ASP A 130 37.71 45.77 -24.79
CA ASP A 130 37.97 45.35 -26.18
C ASP A 130 38.87 44.08 -26.22
N LYS A 131 39.89 43.97 -25.37
CA LYS A 131 40.69 42.74 -25.23
C LYS A 131 39.88 41.54 -24.73
N HIS A 132 38.97 41.78 -23.78
CA HIS A 132 38.04 40.74 -23.34
C HIS A 132 37.09 40.30 -24.46
N MET A 133 36.58 41.25 -25.26
CA MET A 133 35.77 40.94 -26.44
C MET A 133 36.51 40.09 -27.47
N GLU A 134 37.75 40.46 -27.80
CA GLU A 134 38.58 39.68 -28.74
C GLU A 134 38.82 38.26 -28.23
N SER A 135 39.18 38.12 -26.95
CA SER A 135 39.37 36.82 -26.31
C SER A 135 38.10 35.96 -26.33
N TRP A 136 36.94 36.55 -26.02
CA TRP A 136 35.65 35.84 -26.07
C TRP A 136 35.24 35.49 -27.49
N ALA A 137 35.50 36.35 -28.48
CA ALA A 137 35.20 36.13 -29.88
C ALA A 137 36.01 34.99 -30.49
N GLU A 138 37.29 34.85 -30.11
CA GLU A 138 38.20 33.79 -30.56
C GLU A 138 38.01 32.46 -29.81
N SER A 139 37.38 32.48 -28.64
CA SER A 139 37.15 31.29 -27.83
C SER A 139 36.20 30.31 -28.51
N LEU A 140 36.55 29.01 -28.43
CA LEU A 140 35.66 27.93 -28.85
C LEU A 140 34.42 27.92 -27.97
N PHE A 141 33.26 27.77 -28.60
CA PHE A 141 31.97 27.88 -27.94
C PHE A 141 31.84 26.93 -26.74
N ASP A 142 32.27 25.68 -26.89
CA ASP A 142 32.18 24.65 -25.84
C ASP A 142 33.15 24.87 -24.65
N GLN A 143 34.09 25.81 -24.74
CA GLN A 143 35.08 26.11 -23.70
C GLN A 143 34.84 27.45 -22.99
N ILE A 144 33.74 28.15 -23.33
CA ILE A 144 33.41 29.44 -22.71
C ILE A 144 33.04 29.23 -21.25
N ASP A 145 33.79 29.89 -20.35
CA ASP A 145 33.43 29.98 -18.94
C ASP A 145 32.39 31.09 -18.73
N MET A 146 31.12 30.69 -18.70
CA MET A 146 30.00 31.60 -18.45
C MET A 146 30.05 32.33 -17.12
N ALA A 147 30.61 31.71 -16.07
CA ALA A 147 30.66 32.32 -14.75
C ALA A 147 31.66 33.48 -14.75
N SER A 148 32.85 33.25 -15.33
CA SER A 148 33.86 34.30 -15.50
C SER A 148 33.36 35.43 -16.41
N MET A 149 32.68 35.09 -17.52
CA MET A 149 32.15 36.07 -18.45
C MET A 149 31.08 36.97 -17.81
N ASP A 150 30.12 36.42 -17.05
CA ASP A 150 29.12 37.20 -16.34
C ASP A 150 29.76 38.10 -15.28
N GLU A 151 30.71 37.60 -14.48
CA GLU A 151 31.41 38.40 -13.46
C GLU A 151 32.10 39.63 -14.07
N ILE A 152 32.80 39.44 -15.19
CA ILE A 152 33.50 40.51 -15.92
C ILE A 152 32.49 41.52 -16.48
N VAL A 153 31.43 41.06 -17.15
CA VAL A 153 30.39 41.95 -17.71
C VAL A 153 29.71 42.75 -16.60
N GLN A 154 29.32 42.13 -15.48
CA GLN A 154 28.69 42.83 -14.35
C GLN A 154 29.64 43.85 -13.69
N LYS A 155 30.95 43.56 -13.64
CA LYS A 155 31.97 44.51 -13.18
C LYS A 155 31.98 45.77 -14.05
N TYR A 156 31.99 45.63 -15.38
CA TYR A 156 31.98 46.77 -16.30
C TYR A 156 30.62 47.48 -16.34
N VAL A 157 29.49 46.79 -16.19
CA VAL A 157 28.17 47.43 -16.02
C VAL A 157 28.15 48.38 -14.81
N LYS A 158 28.66 47.91 -13.66
CA LYS A 158 28.78 48.75 -12.45
C LYS A 158 29.71 49.94 -12.68
N LEU A 159 30.80 49.74 -13.43
CA LEU A 159 31.72 50.80 -13.78
C LEU A 159 31.08 51.85 -14.70
N CYS A 160 30.31 51.45 -15.71
CA CYS A 160 29.57 52.38 -16.58
C CYS A 160 28.64 53.28 -15.76
N VAL A 161 27.89 52.72 -14.79
CA VAL A 161 27.02 53.51 -13.90
C VAL A 161 27.82 54.50 -13.04
N LYS A 162 29.01 54.12 -12.58
CA LYS A 162 29.91 55.02 -11.82
C LYS A 162 30.43 56.16 -12.70
N LEU A 163 30.79 55.86 -13.95
CA LEU A 163 31.28 56.84 -14.92
C LEU A 163 30.17 57.81 -15.37
N GLU A 164 28.96 57.32 -15.61
CA GLU A 164 27.79 58.15 -15.95
C GLU A 164 27.42 59.15 -14.85
N ARG A 165 27.61 58.78 -13.58
CA ARG A 165 27.34 59.67 -12.43
C ARG A 165 28.49 60.63 -12.11
N GLY A 166 29.72 60.20 -12.36
CA GLY A 166 30.92 60.91 -11.95
C GLY A 166 31.52 61.85 -12.99
N LEU A 167 31.19 61.67 -14.28
CA LEU A 167 31.70 62.49 -15.37
C LEU A 167 30.60 63.40 -15.94
N PRO A 168 30.97 64.58 -16.49
CA PRO A 168 30.02 65.40 -17.23
C PRO A 168 29.51 64.67 -18.49
N PRO A 169 28.32 65.03 -19.01
CA PRO A 169 27.76 64.42 -20.22
C PRO A 169 28.76 64.46 -21.38
N ASN A 170 29.05 63.29 -21.95
CA ASN A 170 30.02 63.11 -23.03
C ASN A 170 29.55 62.00 -23.99
N GLN A 171 30.26 61.81 -25.10
CA GLN A 171 29.91 60.84 -26.14
C GLN A 171 30.64 59.49 -26.01
N VAL A 172 31.68 59.42 -25.17
CA VAL A 172 32.53 58.23 -25.00
C VAL A 172 31.87 57.21 -24.05
N VAL A 173 31.32 57.68 -22.92
CA VAL A 173 30.63 56.84 -21.93
C VAL A 173 29.41 56.11 -22.52
N PRO A 174 28.52 56.76 -23.30
CA PRO A 174 27.42 56.06 -23.96
C PRO A 174 27.86 54.96 -24.93
N LYS A 175 28.92 55.17 -25.73
CA LYS A 175 29.45 54.13 -26.63
C LYS A 175 30.08 52.96 -25.87
N PHE A 176 30.85 53.24 -24.81
CA PHE A 176 31.40 52.19 -23.96
C PHE A 176 30.29 51.38 -23.28
N LYS A 177 29.24 52.07 -22.80
CA LYS A 177 28.07 51.42 -22.22
C LYS A 177 27.30 50.58 -23.24
N GLU A 178 27.12 51.06 -24.47
CA GLU A 178 26.48 50.30 -25.54
C GLU A 178 27.22 48.97 -25.82
N LYS A 179 28.55 49.01 -25.88
CA LYS A 179 29.39 47.80 -25.98
C LYS A 179 29.14 46.81 -24.84
N VAL A 180 29.12 47.31 -23.60
CA VAL A 180 28.92 46.47 -22.40
C VAL A 180 27.49 45.91 -22.34
N ASP A 181 26.49 46.72 -22.67
CA ASP A 181 25.08 46.33 -22.68
C ASP A 181 24.78 45.30 -23.79
N ASN A 182 25.46 45.38 -24.94
CA ASN A 182 25.36 44.36 -25.98
C ASN A 182 25.77 42.97 -25.46
N TYR A 183 26.93 42.86 -24.79
CA TYR A 183 27.37 41.59 -24.21
C TYR A 183 26.50 41.14 -23.04
N LYS A 184 26.02 42.08 -22.21
CA LYS A 184 25.05 41.77 -21.15
C LYS A 184 23.76 41.15 -21.70
N ASN A 185 23.25 41.67 -22.82
CA ASN A 185 22.06 41.13 -23.49
C ASN A 185 22.35 39.78 -24.19
N MET A 186 23.61 39.48 -24.50
CA MET A 186 24.04 38.20 -25.06
C MET A 186 24.17 37.09 -24.03
N LEU A 187 24.52 37.40 -22.78
CA LEU A 187 24.73 36.39 -21.72
C LEU A 187 23.58 35.37 -21.59
N PRO A 188 22.29 35.77 -21.59
CA PRO A 188 21.18 34.81 -21.53
C PRO A 188 21.13 33.86 -22.74
N VAL A 189 21.48 34.35 -23.93
CA VAL A 189 21.48 33.57 -25.18
C VAL A 189 22.62 32.56 -25.17
N ILE A 190 23.82 33.00 -24.78
CA ILE A 190 24.99 32.11 -24.66
C ILE A 190 24.71 31.03 -23.61
N ASN A 191 24.14 31.39 -22.45
CA ASN A 191 23.76 30.43 -21.42
C ASN A 191 22.70 29.42 -21.92
N ALA A 192 21.72 29.88 -22.70
CA ALA A 192 20.68 29.01 -23.27
C ALA A 192 21.26 28.03 -24.29
N LEU A 193 22.21 28.47 -25.13
CA LEU A 193 22.89 27.66 -26.15
C LEU A 193 23.93 26.69 -25.55
N LEU A 194 24.57 27.05 -24.43
CA LEU A 194 25.50 26.19 -23.68
C LEU A 194 24.80 25.15 -22.79
N ASN A 195 23.47 25.07 -22.84
CA ASN A 195 22.74 24.09 -22.08
C ASN A 195 23.16 22.66 -22.50
N LYS A 196 23.73 21.92 -21.53
CA LYS A 196 24.22 20.55 -21.73
C LYS A 196 23.12 19.55 -22.09
N SER A 197 21.86 19.89 -21.84
CA SER A 197 20.68 19.08 -22.18
C SER A 197 20.30 19.17 -23.66
N MET A 198 20.96 20.05 -24.43
CA MET A 198 20.69 20.25 -25.84
C MET A 198 21.14 19.06 -26.69
N LYS A 199 20.21 18.50 -27.47
CA LYS A 199 20.40 17.36 -28.35
C LYS A 199 20.33 17.80 -29.82
N PRO A 200 20.75 16.97 -30.78
CA PRO A 200 20.70 17.33 -32.21
C PRO A 200 19.34 17.90 -32.65
N ARG A 201 18.22 17.29 -32.22
CA ARG A 201 16.85 17.79 -32.49
C ARG A 201 16.55 19.20 -31.95
N HIS A 202 17.17 19.60 -30.85
CA HIS A 202 17.03 20.95 -30.29
C HIS A 202 17.87 21.94 -31.11
N TRP A 203 19.04 21.51 -31.56
CA TRP A 203 19.88 22.29 -32.47
C TRP A 203 19.22 22.48 -33.83
N ASP A 204 18.54 21.46 -34.37
CA ASP A 204 17.77 21.59 -35.62
C ASP A 204 16.70 22.69 -35.51
N LYS A 205 15.95 22.74 -34.40
CA LYS A 205 14.99 23.82 -34.12
C LYS A 205 15.64 25.19 -34.03
N ILE A 206 16.84 25.27 -33.45
CA ILE A 206 17.60 26.53 -33.36
C ILE A 206 18.12 26.96 -34.74
N MET A 207 18.57 26.00 -35.56
CA MET A 207 18.99 26.26 -36.94
C MET A 207 17.82 26.71 -37.83
N ASP A 208 16.60 26.24 -37.55
CA ASP A 208 15.39 26.73 -38.23
C ASP A 208 15.05 28.18 -37.85
N ILE A 209 15.38 28.61 -36.63
CA ILE A 209 15.11 29.96 -36.12
C ILE A 209 16.17 30.97 -36.57
N ILE A 210 17.45 30.63 -36.39
CA ILE A 210 18.60 31.53 -36.57
C ILE A 210 19.19 31.43 -38.00
N GLY A 211 18.90 30.33 -38.71
CA GLY A 211 19.50 29.97 -40.00
C GLY A 211 20.49 28.81 -39.87
N GLN A 212 20.70 28.05 -40.96
CA GLN A 212 21.60 26.90 -40.94
C GLN A 212 23.07 27.30 -40.74
N PHE A 213 23.75 26.61 -39.83
CA PHE A 213 25.19 26.75 -39.60
C PHE A 213 25.84 25.39 -39.32
N ASP A 214 27.06 25.21 -39.83
CA ASP A 214 27.86 24.01 -39.55
C ASP A 214 28.56 24.13 -38.20
N ARG A 215 28.29 23.17 -37.30
CA ARG A 215 28.97 23.02 -36.01
C ARG A 215 30.29 22.24 -36.14
N GLU A 216 31.04 22.42 -37.22
CA GLU A 216 32.39 21.84 -37.32
C GLU A 216 33.30 22.43 -36.23
N ASP A 217 34.43 21.74 -35.95
CA ASP A 217 35.38 21.91 -34.82
C ASP A 217 35.91 23.34 -34.54
N ASN A 218 35.49 24.36 -35.31
CA ASN A 218 35.81 25.78 -35.15
C ASN A 218 34.55 26.66 -34.97
N PHE A 219 33.61 26.25 -34.11
CA PHE A 219 32.45 27.06 -33.74
C PHE A 219 32.83 28.04 -32.63
N THR A 220 33.00 29.33 -32.97
CA THR A 220 33.41 30.40 -32.05
C THR A 220 32.23 31.30 -31.70
N LEU A 221 32.33 32.04 -30.59
CA LEU A 221 31.29 32.99 -30.18
C LEU A 221 31.03 34.05 -31.27
N GLN A 222 32.07 34.46 -32.00
CA GLN A 222 31.94 35.42 -33.10
C GLN A 222 30.93 35.00 -34.16
N LYS A 223 30.87 33.70 -34.50
CA LYS A 223 29.90 33.21 -35.50
C LYS A 223 28.46 33.35 -35.01
N ILE A 224 28.20 33.23 -33.71
CA ILE A 224 26.88 33.43 -33.11
C ILE A 224 26.50 34.92 -33.11
N LEU A 225 27.49 35.80 -32.91
CA LEU A 225 27.33 37.25 -33.01
C LEU A 225 26.94 37.68 -34.43
N ASP A 226 27.63 37.13 -35.43
CA ASP A 226 27.38 37.43 -36.85
C ASP A 226 25.98 36.96 -37.31
N MET A 227 25.42 35.95 -36.66
CA MET A 227 24.10 35.38 -36.94
C MET A 227 22.93 36.12 -36.28
N LYS A 228 23.16 37.24 -35.57
CA LYS A 228 22.11 37.99 -34.85
C LYS A 228 21.31 37.14 -33.86
N ALA A 229 21.92 36.13 -33.26
CA ALA A 229 21.29 35.32 -32.22
C ALA A 229 20.65 36.12 -31.05
N PRO A 230 21.15 37.31 -30.65
CA PRO A 230 20.50 38.14 -29.64
C PRO A 230 19.06 38.57 -29.98
N ASP A 231 18.75 38.74 -31.27
CA ASP A 231 17.42 39.17 -31.73
C ASP A 231 16.35 38.09 -31.48
N PHE A 232 16.77 36.82 -31.40
CA PHE A 232 15.90 35.65 -31.16
C PHE A 232 16.04 35.08 -29.74
N SER A 233 16.51 35.90 -28.79
CA SER A 233 16.79 35.46 -27.41
C SER A 233 15.64 34.72 -26.72
N GLU A 234 14.40 35.16 -26.90
CA GLU A 234 13.22 34.54 -26.29
C GLU A 234 12.93 33.15 -26.87
N GLU A 235 13.13 32.96 -28.18
CA GLU A 235 12.88 31.69 -28.86
C GLU A 235 13.96 30.66 -28.54
N ILE A 236 15.22 31.09 -28.50
CA ILE A 236 16.35 30.25 -28.07
C ILE A 236 16.16 29.81 -26.61
N ALA A 237 15.72 30.72 -25.74
CA ALA A 237 15.42 30.40 -24.34
C ALA A 237 14.30 29.36 -24.24
N LYS A 238 13.24 29.44 -25.06
CA LYS A 238 12.17 28.44 -25.09
C LYS A 238 12.69 27.05 -25.45
N VAL A 239 13.55 26.94 -26.48
CA VAL A 239 14.15 25.65 -26.89
C VAL A 239 15.08 25.11 -25.81
N SER A 240 15.87 25.97 -25.16
CA SER A 240 16.74 25.56 -24.05
C SER A 240 15.94 25.05 -22.85
N VAL A 241 14.82 25.70 -22.50
CA VAL A 241 13.92 25.21 -21.45
C VAL A 241 13.29 23.87 -21.83
N GLU A 242 12.85 23.71 -23.09
CA GLU A 242 12.35 22.43 -23.60
C GLU A 242 13.40 21.33 -23.45
N ALA A 243 14.67 21.59 -23.79
CA ALA A 243 15.75 20.63 -23.65
C ALA A 243 16.01 20.19 -22.20
N THR A 244 16.03 21.15 -21.26
CA THR A 244 16.19 20.84 -19.83
C THR A 244 15.03 20.00 -19.30
N GLN A 245 13.79 20.34 -19.68
CA GLN A 245 12.60 19.60 -19.24
C GLN A 245 12.55 18.21 -19.88
N GLU A 246 12.91 18.07 -21.16
CA GLU A 246 13.02 16.78 -21.83
C GLU A 246 14.06 15.89 -21.14
N SER A 247 15.24 16.43 -20.80
CA SER A 247 16.29 15.68 -20.09
C SER A 247 15.82 15.20 -18.72
N ALA A 248 15.06 16.01 -17.98
CA ALA A 248 14.49 15.60 -16.70
C ALA A 248 13.48 14.43 -16.87
N LEU A 249 12.68 14.43 -17.95
CA LEU A 249 11.79 13.31 -18.26
C LEU A 249 12.55 12.05 -18.66
N GLU A 250 13.66 12.18 -19.40
CA GLU A 250 14.53 11.07 -19.74
C GLU A 250 15.16 10.43 -18.50
N GLU A 251 15.62 11.24 -17.54
CA GLU A 251 16.14 10.72 -16.27
C GLU A 251 15.07 9.92 -15.50
N LEU A 252 13.82 10.39 -15.50
CA LEU A 252 12.70 9.65 -14.91
C LEU A 252 12.43 8.33 -15.65
N LEU A 253 12.44 8.35 -16.99
CA LEU A 253 12.28 7.15 -17.80
C LEU A 253 13.38 6.13 -17.52
N VAL A 254 14.65 6.58 -17.46
CA VAL A 254 15.81 5.73 -17.16
C VAL A 254 15.66 5.10 -15.76
N LYS A 255 15.25 5.89 -14.76
CA LYS A 255 14.97 5.38 -13.40
C LYS A 255 13.90 4.31 -13.38
N VAL A 256 12.83 4.47 -14.16
CA VAL A 256 11.80 3.42 -14.29
C VAL A 256 12.41 2.18 -14.94
N THR A 257 13.09 2.30 -16.07
CA THR A 257 13.65 1.13 -16.77
C THR A 257 14.69 0.38 -15.93
N SER A 258 15.57 1.08 -15.22
CA SER A 258 16.59 0.43 -14.39
C SER A 258 16.00 -0.25 -13.15
N LYS A 259 14.92 0.30 -12.57
CA LYS A 259 14.19 -0.35 -11.47
C LYS A 259 13.70 -1.74 -11.87
N TRP A 260 13.26 -1.92 -13.12
CA TRP A 260 12.73 -3.20 -13.62
C TRP A 260 13.78 -4.21 -14.08
N ASP A 261 15.05 -3.82 -14.18
CA ASP A 261 16.13 -4.76 -14.51
C ASP A 261 16.43 -5.71 -13.34
N ASP A 262 16.28 -5.24 -12.10
CA ASP A 262 16.61 -5.98 -10.88
C ASP A 262 15.41 -6.68 -10.20
N ILE A 263 14.17 -6.35 -10.59
CA ILE A 263 12.97 -6.96 -9.99
C ILE A 263 12.74 -8.36 -10.56
N CYS A 264 12.77 -9.37 -9.68
CA CYS A 264 12.56 -10.78 -10.03
C CYS A 264 11.35 -11.39 -9.31
N PHE A 265 10.69 -12.34 -9.97
CA PHE A 265 9.65 -13.18 -9.38
C PHE A 265 10.24 -14.17 -8.37
N SER A 266 9.63 -14.24 -7.19
CA SER A 266 9.92 -15.30 -6.22
C SER A 266 9.19 -16.59 -6.60
N CYS A 267 9.89 -17.55 -7.22
CA CYS A 267 9.33 -18.85 -7.57
C CYS A 267 9.55 -19.88 -6.44
N VAL A 268 8.50 -20.27 -5.75
CA VAL A 268 8.55 -21.24 -4.63
C VAL A 268 8.06 -22.62 -5.09
N ALA A 269 8.61 -23.69 -4.50
CA ALA A 269 8.16 -25.06 -4.80
C ALA A 269 6.75 -25.32 -4.27
N TYR A 270 5.90 -25.93 -5.09
CA TYR A 270 4.52 -26.28 -4.72
C TYR A 270 4.46 -27.73 -4.20
N LYS A 271 4.15 -27.89 -2.91
CA LYS A 271 4.11 -29.18 -2.19
C LYS A 271 5.45 -29.93 -2.30
N GLU A 272 5.47 -31.23 -1.98
CA GLU A 272 6.63 -32.12 -2.18
C GLU A 272 6.77 -32.60 -3.64
N THR A 273 6.03 -32.00 -4.57
CA THR A 273 6.02 -32.41 -5.97
C THR A 273 7.26 -31.89 -6.69
N LYS A 274 8.03 -32.81 -7.31
CA LYS A 274 9.19 -32.43 -8.12
C LYS A 274 8.77 -31.55 -9.30
N ASP A 275 9.58 -30.53 -9.59
CA ASP A 275 9.48 -29.66 -10.76
C ASP A 275 8.16 -28.88 -10.93
N THR A 276 7.48 -28.57 -9.83
CA THR A 276 6.28 -27.69 -9.82
C THR A 276 6.54 -26.45 -8.95
N PHE A 277 6.35 -25.27 -9.53
CA PHE A 277 6.59 -23.98 -8.87
C PHE A 277 5.36 -23.09 -8.95
N VAL A 278 5.21 -22.20 -7.97
CA VAL A 278 4.20 -21.14 -7.93
C VAL A 278 4.87 -19.81 -7.59
N LEU A 279 4.24 -18.70 -7.95
CA LEU A 279 4.67 -17.37 -7.51
C LEU A 279 4.42 -17.24 -6.01
N GLY A 280 5.46 -16.83 -5.28
CA GLY A 280 5.45 -16.53 -3.86
C GLY A 280 4.94 -15.11 -3.58
N SER A 281 5.62 -14.36 -2.71
CA SER A 281 5.25 -12.97 -2.45
C SER A 281 5.46 -12.10 -3.69
N ILE A 282 4.45 -11.28 -3.99
CA ILE A 282 4.43 -10.35 -5.13
C ILE A 282 4.24 -8.89 -4.69
N GLU A 283 4.13 -8.61 -3.39
CA GLU A 283 3.79 -7.28 -2.87
C GLU A 283 4.74 -6.20 -3.40
N GLU A 284 6.05 -6.47 -3.37
CA GLU A 284 7.07 -5.55 -3.90
C GLU A 284 6.93 -5.32 -5.42
N ILE A 285 6.52 -6.33 -6.17
CA ILE A 285 6.33 -6.26 -7.63
C ILE A 285 5.09 -5.40 -7.94
N THR A 286 3.99 -5.61 -7.22
CA THR A 286 2.77 -4.84 -7.39
C THR A 286 2.98 -3.37 -7.02
N THR A 287 3.63 -3.07 -5.88
CA THR A 287 3.97 -1.69 -5.51
C THR A 287 4.91 -1.05 -6.54
N ALA A 288 5.92 -1.79 -7.03
CA ALA A 288 6.80 -1.27 -8.07
C ALA A 288 6.08 -0.97 -9.39
N LEU A 289 5.08 -1.77 -9.76
CA LEU A 289 4.22 -1.57 -10.92
C LEU A 289 3.39 -0.30 -10.79
N GLU A 290 2.67 -0.13 -9.68
CA GLU A 290 1.84 1.05 -9.43
C GLU A 290 2.68 2.33 -9.45
N ASP A 291 3.82 2.35 -8.74
CA ASP A 291 4.75 3.49 -8.73
C ASP A 291 5.25 3.85 -10.15
N SER A 292 5.59 2.81 -10.92
CA SER A 292 6.10 2.98 -12.28
C SER A 292 5.02 3.50 -13.21
N GLN A 293 3.78 3.00 -13.12
CA GLN A 293 2.65 3.46 -13.90
C GLN A 293 2.31 4.93 -13.61
N VAL A 294 2.33 5.36 -12.33
CA VAL A 294 2.15 6.77 -11.96
C VAL A 294 3.25 7.66 -12.53
N THR A 295 4.50 7.20 -12.47
CA THR A 295 5.65 7.92 -13.04
C THR A 295 5.51 8.04 -14.57
N MET A 296 5.16 6.95 -15.25
CA MET A 296 4.95 6.95 -16.71
C MET A 296 3.78 7.84 -17.13
N ALA A 297 2.66 7.84 -16.39
CA ALA A 297 1.54 8.74 -16.63
C ALA A 297 1.96 10.21 -16.49
N THR A 298 2.81 10.52 -15.51
CA THR A 298 3.38 11.87 -15.33
C THR A 298 4.23 12.27 -16.54
N ILE A 299 5.10 11.38 -17.03
CA ILE A 299 5.93 11.63 -18.22
C ILE A 299 5.05 11.85 -19.46
N MET A 300 4.05 11.01 -19.68
CA MET A 300 3.12 11.10 -20.82
C MET A 300 2.26 12.37 -20.80
N SER A 301 1.91 12.86 -19.62
CA SER A 301 1.13 14.10 -19.46
C SER A 301 1.93 15.37 -19.75
N SER A 302 3.26 15.28 -19.77
CA SER A 302 4.13 16.43 -19.99
C SER A 302 4.14 16.86 -21.46
N ARG A 303 4.03 18.18 -21.68
CA ARG A 303 4.14 18.78 -23.02
C ARG A 303 5.52 18.60 -23.67
N PHE A 304 6.56 18.29 -22.88
CA PHE A 304 7.94 18.14 -23.33
C PHE A 304 8.30 16.69 -23.71
N VAL A 305 7.33 15.78 -23.76
CA VAL A 305 7.55 14.35 -24.06
C VAL A 305 7.84 14.07 -25.55
N ALA A 306 7.65 15.05 -26.44
CA ALA A 306 7.64 14.86 -27.89
C ALA A 306 8.89 14.14 -28.43
N GLY A 307 10.09 14.48 -27.95
CA GLY A 307 11.34 13.86 -28.40
C GLY A 307 11.55 12.41 -27.94
N ILE A 308 10.84 11.96 -26.92
CA ILE A 308 11.01 10.63 -26.29
C ILE A 308 9.75 9.78 -26.33
N ARG A 309 8.66 10.30 -26.91
CA ARG A 309 7.34 9.70 -26.92
C ARG A 309 7.33 8.24 -27.35
N THR A 310 8.10 7.89 -28.39
CA THR A 310 8.17 6.51 -28.89
C THR A 310 8.72 5.53 -27.85
N GLU A 311 9.75 5.90 -27.11
CA GLU A 311 10.32 5.04 -26.06
C GLU A 311 9.41 5.00 -24.83
N VAL A 312 8.80 6.14 -24.46
CA VAL A 312 7.85 6.23 -23.35
C VAL A 312 6.62 5.33 -23.61
N GLU A 313 6.01 5.42 -24.80
CA GLU A 313 4.88 4.58 -25.20
C GLU A 313 5.23 3.08 -25.22
N LYS A 314 6.48 2.73 -25.55
CA LYS A 314 6.95 1.34 -25.55
C LYS A 314 7.06 0.78 -24.14
N VAL A 315 7.63 1.56 -23.21
CA VAL A 315 7.73 1.18 -21.79
C VAL A 315 6.35 1.12 -21.15
N GLU A 316 5.49 2.11 -21.40
CA GLU A 316 4.11 2.13 -20.91
C GLU A 316 3.31 0.91 -21.38
N LYS A 317 3.35 0.58 -22.67
CA LYS A 317 2.72 -0.63 -23.20
C LYS A 317 3.24 -1.91 -22.54
N SER A 318 4.54 -1.97 -22.26
CA SER A 318 5.16 -3.13 -21.61
C SER A 318 4.71 -3.28 -20.16
N LEU A 319 4.63 -2.17 -19.40
CA LEU A 319 4.15 -2.17 -18.01
C LEU A 319 2.66 -2.51 -17.93
N ASN A 320 1.83 -1.98 -18.83
CA ASN A 320 0.40 -2.31 -18.86
C ASN A 320 0.17 -3.78 -19.22
N LEU A 321 0.87 -4.29 -20.24
CA LEU A 321 0.83 -5.71 -20.60
C LEU A 321 1.28 -6.60 -19.44
N PHE A 322 2.33 -6.20 -18.72
CA PHE A 322 2.81 -6.90 -17.54
C PHE A 322 1.76 -6.94 -16.43
N GLY A 323 1.10 -5.82 -16.14
CA GLY A 323 0.02 -5.74 -15.15
C GLY A 323 -1.14 -6.67 -15.47
N GLU A 324 -1.67 -6.58 -16.71
CA GLU A 324 -2.74 -7.48 -17.17
C GLU A 324 -2.33 -8.96 -17.09
N THR A 325 -1.08 -9.27 -17.44
CA THR A 325 -0.56 -10.64 -17.39
C THR A 325 -0.42 -11.13 -15.95
N LEU A 326 0.07 -10.27 -15.05
CA LEU A 326 0.25 -10.61 -13.63
C LEU A 326 -1.10 -10.91 -12.96
N ASP A 327 -2.12 -10.08 -13.20
CA ASP A 327 -3.46 -10.29 -12.64
C ASP A 327 -4.07 -11.63 -13.08
N GLU A 328 -4.05 -11.91 -14.39
CA GLU A 328 -4.54 -13.19 -14.93
C GLU A 328 -3.69 -14.38 -14.46
N TRP A 329 -2.38 -14.22 -14.32
CA TRP A 329 -1.50 -15.27 -13.82
C TRP A 329 -1.84 -15.64 -12.38
N LEU A 330 -2.05 -14.65 -11.51
CA LEU A 330 -2.44 -14.88 -10.12
C LEU A 330 -3.81 -15.52 -10.01
N ASN A 331 -4.76 -15.11 -10.84
CA ASN A 331 -6.08 -15.73 -10.91
C ASN A 331 -5.99 -17.20 -11.33
N VAL A 332 -5.24 -17.49 -12.40
CA VAL A 332 -4.98 -18.87 -12.86
C VAL A 332 -4.27 -19.67 -11.77
N GLN A 333 -3.26 -19.13 -11.10
CA GLN A 333 -2.55 -19.83 -10.02
C GLN A 333 -3.50 -20.22 -8.88
N LYS A 334 -4.33 -19.29 -8.41
CA LYS A 334 -5.31 -19.54 -7.35
C LYS A 334 -6.30 -20.64 -7.73
N ASN A 335 -6.92 -20.54 -8.90
CA ASN A 335 -7.91 -21.51 -9.37
C ASN A 335 -7.27 -22.86 -9.69
N TRP A 336 -6.07 -22.86 -10.27
CA TRP A 336 -5.28 -24.07 -10.51
C TRP A 336 -4.93 -24.78 -9.21
N MET A 337 -4.47 -24.09 -8.17
CA MET A 337 -4.13 -24.70 -6.88
C MET A 337 -5.34 -25.37 -6.21
N TYR A 338 -6.52 -24.75 -6.31
CA TYR A 338 -7.77 -25.34 -5.81
C TYR A 338 -8.12 -26.62 -6.58
N LEU A 339 -8.18 -26.53 -7.91
CA LEU A 339 -8.57 -27.64 -8.78
C LEU A 339 -7.53 -28.76 -8.79
N GLU A 340 -6.23 -28.47 -8.62
CA GLU A 340 -5.17 -29.48 -8.53
C GLU A 340 -5.40 -30.42 -7.36
N SER A 341 -5.79 -29.90 -6.20
CA SER A 341 -6.06 -30.72 -5.02
C SER A 341 -7.23 -31.69 -5.23
N ILE A 342 -8.22 -31.27 -6.02
CA ILE A 342 -9.45 -32.02 -6.30
C ILE A 342 -9.21 -33.06 -7.41
N PHE A 343 -8.68 -32.63 -8.54
CA PHE A 343 -8.43 -33.50 -9.69
C PHE A 343 -7.21 -34.40 -9.50
N SER A 344 -6.42 -34.24 -8.44
CA SER A 344 -5.45 -35.25 -8.02
C SER A 344 -6.10 -36.56 -7.57
N ALA A 345 -7.36 -36.52 -7.12
CA ALA A 345 -8.10 -37.71 -6.71
C ALA A 345 -8.56 -38.54 -7.93
N PRO A 346 -8.11 -39.80 -8.09
CA PRO A 346 -8.48 -40.63 -9.25
C PRO A 346 -9.97 -40.90 -9.38
N ASP A 347 -10.71 -40.87 -8.27
CA ASP A 347 -12.15 -41.14 -8.26
C ASP A 347 -12.95 -39.95 -8.82
N ILE A 348 -12.54 -38.71 -8.54
CA ILE A 348 -13.11 -37.51 -9.16
C ILE A 348 -12.81 -37.48 -10.66
N GLN A 349 -11.59 -37.84 -11.07
CA GLN A 349 -11.23 -37.93 -12.49
C GLN A 349 -12.11 -38.92 -13.27
N ARG A 350 -12.53 -40.02 -12.63
CA ARG A 350 -13.44 -41.00 -13.24
C ARG A 350 -14.87 -40.50 -13.37
N GLN A 351 -15.31 -39.65 -12.44
CA GLN A 351 -16.65 -39.06 -12.44
C GLN A 351 -16.75 -37.87 -13.40
N LEU A 352 -15.67 -37.09 -13.56
CA LEU A 352 -15.57 -35.91 -14.41
C LEU A 352 -14.40 -36.04 -15.42
N PRO A 353 -14.46 -36.99 -16.37
CA PRO A 353 -13.33 -37.29 -17.25
C PRO A 353 -13.05 -36.18 -18.27
N THR A 354 -14.07 -35.45 -18.71
CA THR A 354 -13.94 -34.35 -19.67
C THR A 354 -13.23 -33.17 -19.03
N GLU A 355 -13.67 -32.78 -17.83
CA GLU A 355 -13.12 -31.71 -17.01
C GLU A 355 -11.69 -32.04 -16.59
N ALA A 356 -11.43 -33.29 -16.15
CA ALA A 356 -10.09 -33.74 -15.80
C ALA A 356 -9.11 -33.60 -16.98
N LYS A 357 -9.53 -34.00 -18.19
CA LYS A 357 -8.71 -33.86 -19.40
C LYS A 357 -8.41 -32.39 -19.72
N GLN A 358 -9.38 -31.50 -19.54
CA GLN A 358 -9.19 -30.05 -19.73
C GLN A 358 -8.26 -29.48 -18.67
N PHE A 359 -8.44 -29.85 -17.40
CA PHE A 359 -7.58 -29.44 -16.29
C PHE A 359 -6.13 -29.85 -16.54
N PHE A 360 -5.85 -31.11 -16.90
CA PHE A 360 -4.48 -31.56 -17.13
C PHE A 360 -3.80 -30.90 -18.35
N ALA A 361 -4.57 -30.43 -19.33
CA ALA A 361 -4.03 -29.62 -20.41
C ALA A 361 -3.55 -28.25 -19.90
N VAL A 362 -4.36 -27.60 -19.05
CA VAL A 362 -3.99 -26.34 -18.38
C VAL A 362 -2.84 -26.55 -17.41
N ASP A 363 -2.86 -27.62 -16.60
CA ASP A 363 -1.81 -28.00 -15.64
C ASP A 363 -0.45 -28.12 -16.32
N LYS A 364 -0.38 -28.82 -17.45
CA LYS A 364 0.85 -28.96 -18.23
C LYS A 364 1.35 -27.59 -18.71
N GLN A 365 0.46 -26.77 -19.28
CA GLN A 365 0.81 -25.45 -19.79
C GLN A 365 1.30 -24.52 -18.67
N TYR A 366 0.62 -24.51 -17.53
CA TYR A 366 0.98 -23.73 -16.36
C TYR A 366 2.35 -24.14 -15.81
N LYS A 367 2.59 -25.45 -15.62
CA LYS A 367 3.90 -25.98 -15.18
C LYS A 367 5.03 -25.65 -16.15
N ASP A 368 4.77 -25.71 -17.45
CA ASP A 368 5.76 -25.35 -18.48
C ASP A 368 6.10 -23.85 -18.43
N ILE A 369 5.12 -22.96 -18.20
CA ILE A 369 5.36 -21.53 -18.01
C ILE A 369 6.17 -21.29 -16.73
N MET A 370 5.74 -21.85 -15.58
CA MET A 370 6.41 -21.67 -14.30
C MET A 370 7.87 -22.18 -14.31
N ARG A 371 8.16 -23.26 -15.06
CA ARG A 371 9.53 -23.74 -15.25
C ARG A 371 10.40 -22.71 -15.98
N LYS A 372 9.89 -22.14 -17.07
CA LYS A 372 10.59 -21.10 -17.84
C LYS A 372 10.80 -19.82 -17.03
N THR A 373 9.81 -19.44 -16.23
CA THR A 373 9.90 -18.29 -15.31
C THR A 373 10.93 -18.52 -14.22
N ARG A 374 11.14 -19.77 -13.78
CA ARG A 374 12.24 -20.06 -12.85
C ARG A 374 13.63 -19.93 -13.48
N GLU A 375 13.75 -20.23 -14.78
CA GLU A 375 15.01 -20.08 -15.53
C GLU A 375 15.32 -18.61 -15.86
N ASN A 376 14.28 -17.78 -16.05
CA ASN A 376 14.39 -16.35 -16.27
C ASN A 376 13.40 -15.62 -15.34
N ASP A 377 13.90 -15.25 -14.16
CA ASP A 377 13.10 -14.77 -13.04
C ASP A 377 12.78 -13.27 -13.10
N ASN A 378 13.39 -12.49 -14.00
CA ASN A 378 13.07 -11.07 -14.14
C ASN A 378 11.57 -10.87 -14.43
N ALA A 379 10.90 -10.12 -13.56
CA ALA A 379 9.44 -10.05 -13.53
C ALA A 379 8.88 -9.47 -14.84
N LEU A 380 9.40 -8.31 -15.26
CA LEU A 380 8.93 -7.61 -16.45
C LEU A 380 9.14 -8.45 -17.72
N LYS A 381 10.33 -9.08 -17.87
CA LYS A 381 10.63 -9.93 -19.04
C LYS A 381 9.77 -11.19 -19.07
N ALA A 382 9.57 -11.84 -17.93
CA ALA A 382 8.73 -13.03 -17.84
C ALA A 382 7.26 -12.71 -18.13
N GLY A 383 6.71 -11.64 -17.55
CA GLY A 383 5.30 -11.28 -17.73
C GLY A 383 4.99 -10.59 -19.06
N THR A 384 5.97 -10.06 -19.79
CA THR A 384 5.79 -9.50 -21.15
C THR A 384 6.12 -10.50 -22.27
N THR A 385 6.36 -11.77 -21.93
CA THR A 385 6.66 -12.80 -22.94
C THR A 385 5.47 -12.96 -23.92
N PRO A 386 5.70 -12.86 -25.24
CA PRO A 386 4.63 -12.93 -26.23
C PRO A 386 3.75 -14.18 -26.09
N GLY A 387 2.44 -13.96 -26.00
CA GLY A 387 1.43 -15.03 -25.92
C GLY A 387 1.15 -15.56 -24.51
N TYR A 388 1.86 -15.10 -23.46
CA TYR A 388 1.57 -15.49 -22.08
C TYR A 388 0.22 -14.97 -21.59
N LEU A 389 -0.10 -13.68 -21.81
CA LEU A 389 -1.42 -13.12 -21.47
C LEU A 389 -2.57 -13.94 -22.06
N ALA A 390 -2.56 -14.15 -23.39
CA ALA A 390 -3.60 -14.93 -24.07
C ALA A 390 -3.65 -16.40 -23.58
N SER A 391 -2.50 -16.97 -23.19
CA SER A 391 -2.42 -18.29 -22.59
C SER A 391 -3.09 -18.35 -21.22
N PHE A 392 -2.82 -17.36 -20.36
CA PHE A 392 -3.44 -17.27 -19.03
C PHE A 392 -4.93 -16.97 -19.12
N GLN A 393 -5.37 -16.05 -19.98
CA GLN A 393 -6.80 -15.78 -20.20
C GLN A 393 -7.56 -17.04 -20.65
N LYS A 394 -7.00 -17.80 -21.61
CA LYS A 394 -7.60 -19.06 -22.05
C LYS A 394 -7.61 -20.13 -20.95
N ALA A 395 -6.54 -20.19 -20.15
CA ALA A 395 -6.46 -21.09 -18.99
C ALA A 395 -7.54 -20.71 -17.96
N SER A 396 -7.65 -19.42 -17.63
CA SER A 396 -8.65 -18.81 -16.74
C SER A 396 -10.07 -19.20 -17.15
N GLU A 397 -10.46 -18.94 -18.41
CA GLU A 397 -11.77 -19.35 -18.96
C GLU A 397 -12.02 -20.87 -18.85
N THR A 398 -10.97 -21.68 -19.06
CA THR A 398 -11.07 -23.14 -18.98
C THR A 398 -11.26 -23.59 -17.53
N LEU A 399 -10.52 -23.01 -16.59
CA LEU A 399 -10.62 -23.30 -15.15
C LEU A 399 -11.98 -22.87 -14.59
N ASP A 400 -12.50 -21.72 -15.00
CA ASP A 400 -13.82 -21.23 -14.59
C ASP A 400 -14.94 -22.16 -15.10
N ARG A 401 -14.83 -22.63 -16.35
CA ARG A 401 -15.77 -23.63 -16.88
C ARG A 401 -15.69 -24.95 -16.10
N ILE A 402 -14.49 -25.40 -15.75
CA ILE A 402 -14.30 -26.60 -14.93
C ILE A 402 -14.94 -26.42 -13.56
N GLN A 403 -14.74 -25.27 -12.92
CA GLN A 403 -15.33 -24.98 -11.61
C GLN A 403 -16.86 -24.96 -11.67
N LYS A 404 -17.44 -24.31 -12.68
CA LYS A 404 -18.89 -24.32 -12.87
C LYS A 404 -19.44 -25.73 -13.04
N ASN A 405 -18.81 -26.55 -13.88
CA ASN A 405 -19.22 -27.95 -14.09
C ASN A 405 -19.07 -28.78 -12.81
N LEU A 406 -18.03 -28.51 -12.01
CA LEU A 406 -17.84 -29.15 -10.71
C LEU A 406 -18.96 -28.78 -9.72
N GLU A 407 -19.37 -27.51 -9.67
CA GLU A 407 -20.48 -27.05 -8.83
C GLU A 407 -21.81 -27.68 -9.25
N GLU A 408 -22.10 -27.71 -10.56
CA GLU A 408 -23.28 -28.41 -11.10
C GLU A 408 -23.25 -29.90 -10.71
N TYR A 409 -22.08 -30.54 -10.80
CA TYR A 409 -21.90 -31.92 -10.37
C TYR A 409 -22.19 -32.12 -8.88
N LEU A 410 -21.64 -31.28 -8.00
CA LEU A 410 -21.92 -31.34 -6.55
C LEU A 410 -23.40 -31.13 -6.25
N GLU A 411 -24.07 -30.25 -6.99
CA GLU A 411 -25.51 -30.03 -6.83
C GLU A 411 -26.32 -31.26 -7.22
N THR A 412 -25.92 -32.01 -8.27
CA THR A 412 -26.57 -33.31 -8.57
C THR A 412 -26.43 -34.31 -7.43
N LYS A 413 -25.31 -34.28 -6.69
CA LYS A 413 -25.09 -35.12 -5.50
C LYS A 413 -25.96 -34.69 -4.33
N ARG A 414 -26.13 -33.38 -4.12
CA ARG A 414 -27.03 -32.83 -3.09
C ARG A 414 -28.49 -33.15 -3.37
N MET A 415 -28.93 -33.05 -4.62
CA MET A 415 -30.29 -33.45 -4.99
C MET A 415 -30.53 -34.95 -4.78
N ALA A 416 -29.52 -35.79 -5.02
CA ALA A 416 -29.62 -37.23 -4.80
C ALA A 416 -29.67 -37.61 -3.30
N PHE A 417 -29.00 -36.85 -2.44
CA PHE A 417 -29.05 -37.02 -0.99
C PHE A 417 -29.09 -35.64 -0.29
N PRO A 418 -30.30 -35.13 0.03
CA PRO A 418 -30.48 -33.76 0.54
C PRO A 418 -29.70 -33.43 1.82
N ARG A 419 -29.30 -34.40 2.63
CA ARG A 419 -28.48 -34.15 3.83
C ARG A 419 -27.08 -33.61 3.48
N PHE A 420 -26.62 -33.73 2.24
CA PHE A 420 -25.39 -33.06 1.79
C PHE A 420 -25.50 -31.53 1.71
N TYR A 421 -26.68 -30.92 1.80
CA TYR A 421 -26.80 -29.46 1.96
C TYR A 421 -26.21 -28.96 3.28
N PHE A 422 -26.00 -29.83 4.28
CA PHE A 422 -25.34 -29.48 5.54
C PHE A 422 -23.81 -29.52 5.47
N LEU A 423 -23.24 -29.94 4.34
CA LEU A 423 -21.79 -30.02 4.12
C LEU A 423 -21.31 -28.88 3.21
N SER A 424 -20.10 -28.38 3.49
CA SER A 424 -19.43 -27.46 2.56
C SER A 424 -19.02 -28.18 1.26
N ASN A 425 -18.68 -27.43 0.21
CA ASN A 425 -18.19 -28.02 -1.04
C ASN A 425 -16.93 -28.86 -0.80
N ASP A 426 -16.00 -28.37 0.01
CA ASP A 426 -14.73 -29.06 0.29
C ASP A 426 -14.96 -30.36 1.07
N GLU A 427 -15.88 -30.36 2.04
CA GLU A 427 -16.24 -31.56 2.80
C GLU A 427 -16.93 -32.61 1.92
N LEU A 428 -17.83 -32.16 1.03
CA LEU A 428 -18.48 -33.06 0.09
C LEU A 428 -17.47 -33.64 -0.91
N LEU A 429 -16.52 -32.84 -1.38
CA LEU A 429 -15.44 -33.30 -2.25
C LEU A 429 -14.51 -34.29 -1.54
N GLU A 430 -14.20 -34.08 -0.26
CA GLU A 430 -13.40 -35.01 0.54
C GLU A 430 -14.07 -36.40 0.61
N ILE A 431 -15.38 -36.43 0.85
CA ILE A 431 -16.18 -37.67 0.87
C ILE A 431 -16.20 -38.34 -0.52
N LEU A 432 -16.36 -37.56 -1.58
CA LEU A 432 -16.43 -38.07 -2.95
C LEU A 432 -15.06 -38.52 -3.50
N ALA A 433 -13.97 -37.93 -3.02
CA ALA A 433 -12.61 -38.23 -3.45
C ALA A 433 -12.09 -39.57 -2.88
N GLN A 434 -12.64 -40.03 -1.75
CA GLN A 434 -12.18 -41.23 -1.05
C GLN A 434 -13.13 -42.43 -1.22
N THR A 435 -13.61 -42.71 -2.42
CA THR A 435 -14.62 -43.78 -2.65
C THR A 435 -14.15 -45.18 -2.22
N LYS A 436 -12.83 -45.41 -2.18
CA LYS A 436 -12.23 -46.67 -1.73
C LYS A 436 -12.21 -46.83 -0.22
N ASN A 437 -12.17 -45.74 0.53
CA ASN A 437 -12.17 -45.75 1.99
C ASN A 437 -13.55 -45.32 2.50
N VAL A 438 -14.45 -46.30 2.67
CA VAL A 438 -15.83 -46.04 3.13
C VAL A 438 -15.89 -45.40 4.52
N GLN A 439 -14.81 -45.51 5.32
CA GLN A 439 -14.73 -44.88 6.64
C GLN A 439 -14.40 -43.38 6.58
N ALA A 440 -14.00 -42.85 5.42
CA ALA A 440 -13.73 -41.42 5.24
C ALA A 440 -14.96 -40.53 5.53
N VAL A 441 -16.16 -41.09 5.43
CA VAL A 441 -17.42 -40.40 5.73
C VAL A 441 -17.65 -40.17 7.23
N GLN A 442 -16.99 -40.95 8.10
CA GLN A 442 -17.25 -40.98 9.56
C GLN A 442 -17.17 -39.59 10.22
N PRO A 443 -16.18 -38.72 9.93
CA PRO A 443 -16.10 -37.39 10.53
C PRO A 443 -17.27 -36.47 10.17
N HIS A 444 -17.96 -36.74 9.05
CA HIS A 444 -19.04 -35.91 8.53
C HIS A 444 -20.44 -36.45 8.90
N MET A 445 -20.52 -37.63 9.52
CA MET A 445 -21.79 -38.29 9.86
C MET A 445 -22.66 -37.43 10.77
N SER A 446 -22.07 -36.80 11.79
CA SER A 446 -22.78 -35.92 12.73
C SER A 446 -23.29 -34.62 12.12
N LYS A 447 -22.85 -34.26 10.91
CA LYS A 447 -23.39 -33.13 10.15
C LYS A 447 -24.56 -33.56 9.26
N CYS A 448 -24.50 -34.77 8.72
CA CYS A 448 -25.55 -35.31 7.86
C CYS A 448 -26.74 -35.87 8.67
N PHE A 449 -26.48 -36.36 9.88
CA PHE A 449 -27.46 -36.99 10.76
C PHE A 449 -27.34 -36.43 12.17
N ASP A 450 -28.47 -36.10 12.79
CA ASP A 450 -28.50 -35.51 14.14
C ASP A 450 -28.05 -36.52 15.21
N GLY A 451 -28.58 -37.75 15.18
CA GLY A 451 -28.27 -38.77 16.19
C GLY A 451 -27.17 -39.76 15.82
N ILE A 452 -26.63 -39.76 14.59
CA ILE A 452 -25.56 -40.69 14.17
C ILE A 452 -24.21 -40.00 14.25
N LYS A 453 -23.37 -40.44 15.19
CA LYS A 453 -21.96 -40.05 15.26
C LYS A 453 -21.08 -40.89 14.35
N SER A 454 -21.32 -42.20 14.31
CA SER A 454 -20.53 -43.12 13.50
C SER A 454 -21.29 -44.38 13.10
N LEU A 455 -20.82 -45.05 12.05
CA LEU A 455 -21.32 -46.35 11.61
C LEU A 455 -20.38 -47.48 12.03
N ASP A 456 -20.95 -48.64 12.34
CA ASP A 456 -20.24 -49.87 12.69
C ASP A 456 -19.95 -50.70 11.43
N PHE A 457 -18.68 -50.70 10.99
CA PHE A 457 -18.21 -51.51 9.85
C PHE A 457 -17.63 -52.87 10.26
N GLY A 458 -17.63 -53.20 11.57
CA GLY A 458 -16.95 -54.38 12.12
C GLY A 458 -15.43 -54.20 12.25
N ASP A 459 -14.75 -55.28 12.63
CA ASP A 459 -13.32 -55.26 12.99
C ASP A 459 -12.37 -55.22 11.78
N ASP A 460 -12.85 -55.55 10.58
CA ASP A 460 -12.04 -55.47 9.35
C ASP A 460 -12.05 -54.04 8.79
N PRO A 461 -10.89 -53.35 8.71
CA PRO A 461 -10.79 -52.00 8.16
C PRO A 461 -11.24 -51.88 6.69
N LYS A 462 -11.28 -53.00 5.95
CA LYS A 462 -11.72 -53.04 4.54
C LYS A 462 -13.18 -53.50 4.39
N SER A 463 -13.86 -53.79 5.49
CA SER A 463 -15.26 -54.17 5.46
C SER A 463 -16.10 -53.05 4.88
N VAL A 464 -16.98 -53.43 3.97
CA VAL A 464 -18.03 -52.55 3.42
C VAL A 464 -19.39 -52.85 4.05
N ASP A 465 -19.48 -53.84 4.94
CA ASP A 465 -20.72 -54.20 5.61
C ASP A 465 -21.01 -53.23 6.76
N ILE A 466 -22.24 -52.74 6.84
CA ILE A 466 -22.69 -51.81 7.88
C ILE A 466 -23.61 -52.57 8.83
N TYR A 467 -23.17 -52.75 10.07
CA TYR A 467 -23.87 -53.56 11.07
C TYR A 467 -24.81 -52.75 11.97
N ALA A 468 -24.38 -51.55 12.37
CA ALA A 468 -25.05 -50.72 13.35
C ALA A 468 -24.69 -49.24 13.17
N MET A 469 -25.43 -48.38 13.84
CA MET A 469 -25.13 -46.96 14.03
C MET A 469 -24.83 -46.69 15.50
N PHE A 470 -23.96 -45.73 15.75
CA PHE A 470 -23.58 -45.26 17.08
C PHE A 470 -23.99 -43.80 17.29
N SER A 471 -24.57 -43.51 18.45
CA SER A 471 -24.82 -42.13 18.86
C SER A 471 -23.59 -41.45 19.46
N GLY A 472 -23.69 -40.13 19.68
CA GLY A 472 -22.69 -39.35 20.42
C GLY A 472 -22.42 -39.86 21.84
N GLU A 473 -23.43 -40.46 22.47
CA GLU A 473 -23.39 -41.02 23.82
C GLU A 473 -22.92 -42.48 23.87
N GLY A 474 -22.64 -43.10 22.72
CA GLY A 474 -22.21 -44.49 22.60
C GLY A 474 -23.35 -45.51 22.61
N GLU A 475 -24.59 -45.09 22.34
CA GLU A 475 -25.68 -46.03 22.09
C GLU A 475 -25.48 -46.73 20.75
N ARG A 476 -25.65 -48.07 20.72
CA ARG A 476 -25.50 -48.87 19.51
C ARG A 476 -26.84 -49.42 19.06
N VAL A 477 -27.25 -49.11 17.83
CA VAL A 477 -28.51 -49.60 17.24
C VAL A 477 -28.21 -50.36 15.95
N GLY A 478 -28.61 -51.64 15.88
CA GLY A 478 -28.37 -52.49 14.71
C GLY A 478 -29.20 -52.07 13.49
N LEU A 479 -28.62 -52.11 12.29
CA LEU A 479 -29.27 -51.66 11.03
C LEU A 479 -29.85 -52.82 10.18
N GLY A 480 -29.91 -54.03 10.73
CA GLY A 480 -30.42 -55.21 10.02
C GLY A 480 -29.33 -56.00 9.31
N LYS A 481 -29.69 -56.79 8.30
CA LYS A 481 -28.77 -57.66 7.55
C LYS A 481 -28.63 -57.14 6.11
N ASN A 482 -27.44 -57.31 5.53
CA ASN A 482 -27.11 -57.00 4.12
C ASN A 482 -27.00 -55.52 3.73
N LEU A 483 -26.85 -54.59 4.68
CA LEU A 483 -26.53 -53.20 4.35
C LEU A 483 -25.03 -53.07 4.05
N LYS A 484 -24.69 -52.51 2.87
CA LYS A 484 -23.30 -52.40 2.42
C LYS A 484 -23.00 -51.02 1.84
N ALA A 485 -21.86 -50.43 2.19
CA ALA A 485 -21.30 -49.24 1.59
C ALA A 485 -20.66 -49.56 0.24
N ARG A 486 -21.50 -49.86 -0.77
CA ARG A 486 -21.05 -50.18 -2.14
C ARG A 486 -21.70 -49.26 -3.15
N GLY A 487 -20.92 -48.78 -4.10
CA GLY A 487 -21.37 -47.86 -5.14
C GLY A 487 -21.18 -46.41 -4.72
N ASN A 488 -22.01 -45.51 -5.26
CA ASN A 488 -21.87 -44.09 -4.97
C ASN A 488 -22.30 -43.77 -3.53
N VAL A 489 -21.66 -42.75 -2.94
CA VAL A 489 -21.84 -42.42 -1.53
C VAL A 489 -23.27 -41.99 -1.19
N GLU A 490 -23.90 -41.21 -2.06
CA GLU A 490 -25.29 -40.80 -1.91
C GLU A 490 -26.25 -42.00 -1.81
N GLN A 491 -26.00 -43.07 -2.59
CA GLN A 491 -26.93 -44.20 -2.68
C GLN A 491 -26.91 -45.05 -1.42
N TRP A 492 -25.71 -45.37 -0.91
CA TRP A 492 -25.62 -46.20 0.29
C TRP A 492 -25.92 -45.40 1.56
N LEU A 493 -25.70 -44.09 1.60
CA LEU A 493 -26.17 -43.24 2.71
C LEU A 493 -27.70 -43.12 2.74
N SER A 494 -28.37 -42.99 1.58
CA SER A 494 -29.84 -43.10 1.53
C SER A 494 -30.33 -44.47 1.99
N ALA A 495 -29.59 -45.54 1.70
CA ALA A 495 -29.92 -46.88 2.21
C ALA A 495 -29.73 -46.98 3.73
N VAL A 496 -28.71 -46.32 4.29
CA VAL A 496 -28.52 -46.20 5.75
C VAL A 496 -29.69 -45.45 6.39
N GLU A 497 -30.13 -44.34 5.80
CA GLU A 497 -31.31 -43.58 6.28
C GLU A 497 -32.58 -44.44 6.29
N ALA A 498 -32.86 -45.15 5.19
CA ALA A 498 -34.00 -46.06 5.12
C ALA A 498 -33.90 -47.21 6.13
N ALA A 499 -32.71 -47.78 6.30
CA ALA A 499 -32.45 -48.85 7.26
C ALA A 499 -32.57 -48.37 8.72
N MET A 500 -32.16 -47.14 9.02
CA MET A 500 -32.32 -46.48 10.32
C MET A 500 -33.80 -46.41 10.70
N VAL A 501 -34.62 -45.81 9.85
CA VAL A 501 -36.08 -45.69 10.07
C VAL A 501 -36.72 -47.07 10.21
N THR A 502 -36.39 -48.01 9.32
CA THR A 502 -36.93 -49.37 9.35
C THR A 502 -36.55 -50.12 10.62
N SER A 503 -35.29 -49.99 11.06
CA SER A 503 -34.80 -50.66 12.27
C SER A 503 -35.45 -50.11 13.53
N LEU A 504 -35.62 -48.78 13.62
CA LEU A 504 -36.29 -48.13 14.74
C LEU A 504 -37.79 -48.45 14.76
N LYS A 505 -38.47 -48.53 13.61
CA LYS A 505 -39.86 -49.00 13.53
C LYS A 505 -40.01 -50.43 14.06
N ARG A 506 -39.15 -51.34 13.59
CA ARG A 506 -39.16 -52.75 14.04
C ARG A 506 -38.88 -52.86 15.54
N GLN A 507 -37.82 -52.21 16.02
CA GLN A 507 -37.50 -52.20 17.45
C GLN A 507 -38.59 -51.55 18.28
N GLY A 508 -39.24 -50.48 17.77
CA GLY A 508 -40.40 -49.85 18.39
C GLY A 508 -41.57 -50.81 18.55
N LYS A 509 -41.92 -51.58 17.50
CA LYS A 509 -42.95 -52.62 17.55
C LYS A 509 -42.62 -53.71 18.55
N ASP A 510 -41.42 -54.27 18.47
CA ASP A 510 -40.96 -55.35 19.36
C ASP A 510 -40.99 -54.87 20.83
N SER A 511 -40.53 -53.64 21.05
CA SER A 511 -40.52 -52.98 22.35
C SER A 511 -41.93 -52.75 22.89
N TYR A 512 -42.85 -52.21 22.08
CA TYR A 512 -44.28 -52.04 22.42
C TYR A 512 -44.93 -53.36 22.84
N LEU A 513 -44.71 -54.44 22.09
CA LEU A 513 -45.26 -55.77 22.40
C LEU A 513 -44.61 -56.44 23.62
N SER A 514 -43.39 -56.05 23.98
CA SER A 514 -42.65 -56.59 25.13
C SER A 514 -42.92 -55.82 26.44
N TYR A 515 -43.25 -54.53 26.37
CA TYR A 515 -43.47 -53.67 27.53
C TYR A 515 -44.41 -54.27 28.59
N PRO A 516 -45.59 -54.83 28.26
CA PRO A 516 -46.49 -55.36 29.28
C PRO A 516 -46.08 -56.74 29.81
N LYS A 517 -45.07 -57.38 29.23
CA LYS A 517 -44.60 -58.74 29.57
C LYS A 517 -43.39 -58.73 30.50
N GLU A 518 -42.72 -57.59 30.65
CA GLU A 518 -41.51 -57.43 31.42
C GLU A 518 -41.67 -56.36 32.50
N GLU A 519 -40.83 -56.42 33.53
CA GLU A 519 -40.76 -55.38 34.55
C GLU A 519 -40.17 -54.10 33.95
N ARG A 520 -40.83 -52.94 34.12
CA ARG A 520 -40.40 -51.64 33.57
C ARG A 520 -38.93 -51.33 33.87
N THR A 521 -38.49 -51.55 35.10
CA THR A 521 -37.11 -51.35 35.58
C THR A 521 -36.05 -52.13 34.79
N LYS A 522 -36.40 -53.31 34.26
CA LYS A 522 -35.52 -54.15 33.45
C LYS A 522 -35.67 -53.87 31.96
N TRP A 523 -36.88 -53.57 31.51
CA TRP A 523 -37.19 -53.26 30.11
C TRP A 523 -36.44 -52.00 29.64
N VAL A 524 -36.39 -50.94 30.45
CA VAL A 524 -35.70 -49.68 30.11
C VAL A 524 -34.21 -49.84 29.84
N LEU A 525 -33.57 -50.91 30.34
CA LEU A 525 -32.15 -51.19 30.16
C LEU A 525 -31.83 -52.00 28.89
N LYS A 526 -32.85 -52.53 28.19
CA LYS A 526 -32.68 -53.37 27.00
C LYS A 526 -32.95 -52.63 25.69
N GLN A 527 -33.72 -51.53 25.76
CA GLN A 527 -34.23 -50.83 24.60
C GLN A 527 -33.44 -49.53 24.34
N PRO A 528 -33.33 -49.08 23.07
CA PRO A 528 -32.74 -47.78 22.77
C PRO A 528 -33.50 -46.62 23.43
N ALA A 529 -32.79 -45.56 23.80
CA ALA A 529 -33.26 -44.39 24.54
C ALA A 529 -34.54 -43.78 23.95
N GLN A 530 -34.52 -43.56 22.64
CA GLN A 530 -35.63 -42.98 21.89
C GLN A 530 -36.89 -43.87 21.95
N ILE A 531 -36.71 -45.19 21.84
CA ILE A 531 -37.80 -46.17 21.89
C ILE A 531 -38.36 -46.28 23.31
N VAL A 532 -37.51 -46.25 24.33
CA VAL A 532 -37.92 -46.22 25.75
C VAL A 532 -38.88 -45.07 26.00
N ILE A 533 -38.52 -43.87 25.57
CA ILE A 533 -39.36 -42.67 25.77
C ILE A 533 -40.68 -42.80 25.00
N ALA A 534 -40.62 -43.17 23.71
CA ALA A 534 -41.82 -43.24 22.87
C ALA A 534 -42.82 -44.30 23.38
N VAL A 535 -42.36 -45.51 23.71
CA VAL A 535 -43.24 -46.58 24.20
C VAL A 535 -43.77 -46.26 25.61
N SER A 536 -42.96 -45.69 26.49
CA SER A 536 -43.43 -45.20 27.80
C SER A 536 -44.59 -44.21 27.64
N GLN A 537 -44.44 -43.24 26.74
CA GLN A 537 -45.48 -42.24 26.45
C GLN A 537 -46.76 -42.85 25.87
N ILE A 538 -46.65 -43.87 25.01
CA ILE A 538 -47.82 -44.60 24.49
C ILE A 538 -48.60 -45.28 25.62
N TYR A 539 -47.89 -45.99 26.50
CA TYR A 539 -48.54 -46.69 27.62
C TYR A 539 -49.09 -45.72 28.66
N TRP A 540 -48.44 -44.58 28.87
CA TRP A 540 -48.99 -43.51 29.69
C TRP A 540 -50.29 -42.95 29.11
N CYS A 541 -50.28 -42.57 27.82
CA CYS A 541 -51.49 -42.08 27.14
C CYS A 541 -52.62 -43.12 27.19
N ARG A 542 -52.30 -44.40 27.00
CA ARG A 542 -53.26 -45.50 27.10
C ARG A 542 -53.85 -45.64 28.51
N GLY A 543 -53.04 -45.48 29.56
CA GLY A 543 -53.51 -45.48 30.94
C GLY A 543 -54.50 -44.35 31.22
N VAL A 544 -54.19 -43.13 30.76
CA VAL A 544 -55.08 -41.95 30.88
C VAL A 544 -56.39 -42.19 30.10
N VAL A 545 -56.32 -42.67 28.87
CA VAL A 545 -57.52 -42.96 28.04
C VAL A 545 -58.38 -44.05 28.69
N ASN A 546 -57.79 -45.15 29.17
CA ASN A 546 -58.52 -46.20 29.87
C ASN A 546 -59.22 -45.68 31.13
N ALA A 547 -58.58 -44.76 31.87
CA ALA A 547 -59.21 -44.11 33.02
C ALA A 547 -60.41 -43.27 32.58
N LEU A 548 -60.26 -42.43 31.56
CA LEU A 548 -61.33 -41.55 31.06
C LEU A 548 -62.51 -42.30 30.41
N GLU A 549 -62.27 -43.46 29.80
CA GLU A 549 -63.32 -44.30 29.19
C GLU A 549 -64.00 -45.25 30.18
N SER A 550 -63.53 -45.29 31.43
CA SER A 550 -64.09 -46.16 32.47
C SER A 550 -65.44 -45.65 33.00
N SER A 551 -66.16 -46.51 33.73
CA SER A 551 -67.41 -46.13 34.41
C SER A 551 -67.22 -45.11 35.55
N SER A 552 -65.99 -44.97 36.06
CA SER A 552 -65.62 -44.07 37.16
C SER A 552 -64.33 -43.30 36.82
N PRO A 553 -64.37 -42.30 35.91
CA PRO A 553 -63.18 -41.65 35.39
C PRO A 553 -62.25 -41.05 36.45
N VAL A 554 -62.81 -40.31 37.42
CA VAL A 554 -62.04 -39.62 38.46
C VAL A 554 -61.33 -40.60 39.40
N GLU A 555 -61.98 -41.70 39.77
CA GLU A 555 -61.40 -42.72 40.64
C GLU A 555 -60.26 -43.48 39.93
N ASN A 556 -60.49 -43.90 38.69
CA ASN A 556 -59.48 -44.60 37.89
C ASN A 556 -58.31 -43.67 37.52
N MET A 557 -58.54 -42.37 37.33
CA MET A 557 -57.48 -41.39 37.14
C MET A 557 -56.58 -41.28 38.39
N HIS A 558 -57.17 -41.30 39.58
CA HIS A 558 -56.41 -41.31 40.84
C HIS A 558 -55.57 -42.60 40.99
N GLN A 559 -56.13 -43.77 40.65
CA GLN A 559 -55.38 -45.03 40.66
C GLN A 559 -54.21 -45.00 39.65
N TRP A 560 -54.42 -44.40 38.48
CA TRP A 560 -53.37 -44.21 37.48
C TRP A 560 -52.29 -43.26 37.99
N LEU A 561 -52.66 -42.14 38.61
CA LEU A 561 -51.71 -41.21 39.25
C LEU A 561 -50.83 -41.88 40.31
N GLU A 562 -51.40 -42.73 41.16
CA GLU A 562 -50.62 -43.50 42.14
C GLU A 562 -49.67 -44.51 41.47
N SER A 563 -50.09 -45.10 40.35
CA SER A 563 -49.23 -45.97 39.54
C SER A 563 -48.05 -45.18 38.93
N ASN A 564 -48.29 -43.99 38.38
CA ASN A 564 -47.25 -43.08 37.90
C ASN A 564 -46.24 -42.71 39.02
N ARG A 565 -46.73 -42.42 40.23
CA ARG A 565 -45.89 -42.12 41.40
C ARG A 565 -45.02 -43.32 41.81
N SER A 566 -45.58 -44.53 41.76
CA SER A 566 -44.83 -45.78 42.01
C SER A 566 -43.74 -46.00 40.97
N ASP A 567 -44.07 -45.91 39.69
CA ASP A 567 -43.11 -46.07 38.59
C ASP A 567 -41.94 -45.08 38.70
N LEU A 568 -42.22 -43.81 39.03
CA LEU A 568 -41.19 -42.79 39.27
C LEU A 568 -40.28 -43.12 40.46
N LYS A 569 -40.85 -43.66 41.54
CA LYS A 569 -40.08 -44.10 42.71
C LYS A 569 -39.16 -45.25 42.33
N ASP A 570 -39.65 -46.22 41.56
CA ASP A 570 -38.87 -47.37 41.09
C ASP A 570 -37.73 -46.91 40.16
N MET A 571 -38.01 -46.03 39.19
CA MET A 571 -36.96 -45.44 38.33
C MET A 571 -35.91 -44.66 39.13
N THR A 572 -36.33 -43.95 40.20
CA THR A 572 -35.42 -43.23 41.11
C THR A 572 -34.51 -44.18 41.89
N VAL A 573 -35.00 -45.37 42.25
CA VAL A 573 -34.17 -46.41 42.88
C VAL A 573 -33.16 -46.95 41.87
N VAL A 574 -33.59 -47.24 40.63
CA VAL A 574 -32.70 -47.75 39.57
C VAL A 574 -31.59 -46.75 39.24
N VAL A 575 -31.90 -45.45 39.11
CA VAL A 575 -30.90 -44.42 38.74
C VAL A 575 -29.82 -44.21 39.81
N ARG A 576 -30.15 -44.47 41.09
CA ARG A 576 -29.22 -44.41 42.23
C ARG A 576 -28.30 -45.64 42.32
N GLY A 577 -28.59 -46.70 41.57
CA GLY A 577 -27.78 -47.90 41.50
C GLY A 577 -26.55 -47.77 40.59
N HIS A 578 -25.90 -48.91 40.35
CA HIS A 578 -24.75 -49.00 39.45
C HIS A 578 -25.21 -49.12 37.99
N LEU A 579 -25.12 -48.02 37.25
CA LEU A 579 -25.46 -47.93 35.83
C LEU A 579 -24.28 -47.44 34.99
N THR A 580 -24.25 -47.87 33.72
CA THR A 580 -23.36 -47.29 32.72
C THR A 580 -23.71 -45.82 32.49
N SER A 581 -22.77 -45.04 31.94
CA SER A 581 -23.01 -43.63 31.59
C SER A 581 -24.23 -43.48 30.66
N LEU A 582 -24.34 -44.36 29.66
CA LEU A 582 -25.46 -44.37 28.72
C LEU A 582 -26.80 -44.63 29.42
N HIS A 583 -26.92 -45.74 30.17
CA HIS A 583 -28.18 -46.08 30.85
C HIS A 583 -28.60 -45.00 31.85
N ARG A 584 -27.64 -44.35 32.52
CA ARG A 584 -27.94 -43.22 33.41
C ARG A 584 -28.55 -42.03 32.64
N LYS A 585 -28.05 -41.71 31.44
CA LYS A 585 -28.65 -40.67 30.58
C LYS A 585 -30.05 -41.04 30.11
N ILE A 586 -30.26 -42.30 29.69
CA ILE A 586 -31.57 -42.81 29.26
C ILE A 586 -32.60 -42.66 30.38
N ILE A 587 -32.26 -43.14 31.59
CA ILE A 587 -33.17 -43.09 32.73
C ILE A 587 -33.39 -41.65 33.21
N ALA A 588 -32.37 -40.80 33.21
CA ALA A 588 -32.54 -39.38 33.54
C ALA A 588 -33.53 -38.70 32.58
N ALA A 589 -33.38 -38.92 31.26
CA ALA A 589 -34.30 -38.40 30.25
C ALA A 589 -35.72 -38.95 30.42
N LEU A 590 -35.86 -40.25 30.71
CA LEU A 590 -37.15 -40.88 30.97
C LEU A 590 -37.83 -40.29 32.22
N ILE A 591 -37.09 -40.13 33.34
CA ILE A 591 -37.61 -39.54 34.58
C ILE A 591 -38.13 -38.12 34.31
N THR A 592 -37.41 -37.29 33.55
CA THR A 592 -37.88 -35.94 33.20
C THR A 592 -39.24 -35.97 32.49
N ILE A 593 -39.42 -36.90 31.57
CA ILE A 593 -40.68 -37.08 30.83
C ILE A 593 -41.78 -37.68 31.72
N ASP A 594 -41.46 -38.66 32.56
CA ASP A 594 -42.41 -39.31 33.46
C ASP A 594 -42.89 -38.37 34.57
N VAL A 595 -42.05 -37.45 35.06
CA VAL A 595 -42.44 -36.41 36.02
C VAL A 595 -43.49 -35.50 35.39
N HIS A 596 -43.25 -35.03 34.17
CA HIS A 596 -44.22 -34.22 33.43
C HIS A 596 -45.53 -34.98 33.16
N ALA A 597 -45.45 -36.25 32.75
CA ALA A 597 -46.62 -37.10 32.56
C ALA A 597 -47.44 -37.28 33.85
N ARG A 598 -46.76 -37.44 35.00
CA ARG A 598 -47.40 -37.48 36.32
C ARG A 598 -48.07 -36.15 36.65
N ASP A 599 -47.40 -35.02 36.42
CA ASP A 599 -47.94 -33.69 36.69
C ASP A 599 -49.22 -33.43 35.87
N ILE A 600 -49.24 -33.82 34.58
CA ILE A 600 -50.46 -33.77 33.75
C ILE A 600 -51.56 -34.66 34.33
N THR A 601 -51.22 -35.88 34.76
CA THR A 601 -52.21 -36.81 35.32
C THR A 601 -52.81 -36.27 36.62
N GLU A 602 -51.99 -35.60 37.44
CA GLU A 602 -52.40 -34.92 38.67
C GLU A 602 -53.31 -33.71 38.38
N GLU A 603 -53.00 -32.92 37.35
CA GLU A 603 -53.84 -31.83 36.87
C GLU A 603 -55.21 -32.33 36.38
N LEU A 604 -55.24 -33.37 35.53
CA LEU A 604 -56.48 -33.98 35.04
C LEU A 604 -57.36 -34.54 36.16
N TYR A 605 -56.74 -35.10 37.21
CA TYR A 605 -57.45 -35.55 38.40
C TYR A 605 -58.04 -34.38 39.20
N ASN A 606 -57.25 -33.32 39.44
CA ASN A 606 -57.69 -32.15 40.20
C ASN A 606 -58.83 -31.40 39.49
N GLU A 607 -58.75 -31.27 38.17
CA GLU A 607 -59.79 -30.68 37.32
C GLU A 607 -61.01 -31.59 37.10
N LYS A 608 -60.94 -32.85 37.57
CA LYS A 608 -61.99 -33.87 37.44
C LYS A 608 -62.41 -34.08 35.98
N THR A 609 -61.45 -34.23 35.08
CA THR A 609 -61.73 -34.51 33.67
C THR A 609 -62.39 -35.89 33.52
N GLU A 610 -63.54 -35.94 32.85
CA GLU A 610 -64.37 -37.14 32.72
C GLU A 610 -64.44 -37.70 31.29
N SER A 611 -63.85 -37.01 30.30
CA SER A 611 -63.97 -37.39 28.90
C SER A 611 -62.65 -37.29 28.15
N THR A 612 -62.43 -38.20 27.21
CA THR A 612 -61.32 -38.12 26.24
C THR A 612 -61.44 -36.92 25.30
N ASN A 613 -62.63 -36.31 25.16
CA ASN A 613 -62.85 -35.10 24.36
C ASN A 613 -62.60 -33.80 25.13
N ASP A 614 -62.27 -33.87 26.42
CA ASP A 614 -61.96 -32.68 27.23
C ASP A 614 -60.71 -31.96 26.68
N PHE A 615 -60.78 -30.64 26.59
CA PHE A 615 -59.68 -29.81 26.12
C PHE A 615 -58.41 -30.00 26.94
N ASN A 616 -58.52 -30.19 28.26
CA ASN A 616 -57.37 -30.37 29.15
C ASN A 616 -56.52 -31.60 28.78
N TRP A 617 -57.16 -32.64 28.23
CA TRP A 617 -56.47 -33.79 27.65
C TRP A 617 -56.09 -33.56 26.18
N GLN A 618 -56.98 -32.93 25.40
CA GLN A 618 -56.75 -32.68 23.98
C GLN A 618 -55.54 -31.78 23.71
N MET A 619 -55.25 -30.82 24.59
CA MET A 619 -54.12 -29.91 24.46
C MET A 619 -52.75 -30.59 24.66
N GLN A 620 -52.72 -31.77 25.29
CA GLN A 620 -51.50 -32.53 25.55
C GLN A 620 -50.96 -33.21 24.30
N LEU A 621 -49.65 -33.44 24.27
CA LEU A 621 -48.98 -34.22 23.22
C LEU A 621 -49.16 -35.72 23.50
N ARG A 622 -49.94 -36.41 22.66
CA ARG A 622 -50.40 -37.77 22.94
C ARG A 622 -49.88 -38.76 21.92
N TYR A 623 -49.40 -39.89 22.42
CA TYR A 623 -48.80 -40.94 21.61
C TYR A 623 -49.73 -42.15 21.53
N TYR A 624 -49.97 -42.62 20.31
CA TYR A 624 -50.86 -43.74 20.03
C TYR A 624 -50.15 -44.74 19.13
N TRP A 625 -50.28 -46.02 19.45
CA TRP A 625 -49.88 -47.09 18.54
C TRP A 625 -51.04 -47.41 17.60
N ASN A 626 -50.77 -47.49 16.28
CA ASN A 626 -51.72 -47.99 15.31
C ASN A 626 -51.35 -49.44 14.93
N ASP A 627 -52.22 -50.38 15.28
CA ASP A 627 -52.03 -51.82 15.03
C ASP A 627 -52.15 -52.22 13.55
N GLU A 628 -52.86 -51.45 12.72
CA GLU A 628 -53.04 -51.76 11.29
C GLU A 628 -51.76 -51.45 10.48
N GLU A 629 -51.08 -50.36 10.85
CA GLU A 629 -49.93 -49.84 10.11
C GLU A 629 -48.59 -50.07 10.83
N ASP A 630 -48.61 -50.59 12.06
CA ASP A 630 -47.45 -50.78 12.92
C ASP A 630 -46.62 -49.49 13.13
N VAL A 631 -47.30 -48.36 13.25
CA VAL A 631 -46.67 -47.04 13.44
C VAL A 631 -47.24 -46.28 14.63
N VAL A 632 -46.41 -45.40 15.19
CA VAL A 632 -46.78 -44.47 16.24
C VAL A 632 -47.34 -43.20 15.62
N TYR A 633 -48.52 -42.80 16.08
CA TYR A 633 -49.14 -41.52 15.80
C TYR A 633 -49.01 -40.59 17.00
N ILE A 634 -48.64 -39.35 16.73
CA ILE A 634 -48.66 -38.27 17.71
C ILE A 634 -49.87 -37.38 17.41
N ARG A 635 -50.69 -37.10 18.42
CA ARG A 635 -51.84 -36.20 18.32
C ARG A 635 -51.73 -35.08 19.34
N GLN A 636 -52.02 -33.86 18.91
CA GLN A 636 -52.15 -32.71 19.80
C GLN A 636 -53.23 -31.80 19.24
N THR A 637 -54.24 -31.50 20.05
CA THR A 637 -55.46 -30.82 19.62
C THR A 637 -56.06 -31.49 18.37
N ASN A 638 -56.17 -30.76 17.25
CA ASN A 638 -56.65 -31.27 15.96
C ASN A 638 -55.53 -31.81 15.06
N SER A 639 -54.27 -31.62 15.44
CA SER A 639 -53.10 -32.03 14.65
C SER A 639 -52.77 -33.51 14.88
N MET A 640 -52.44 -34.21 13.79
CA MET A 640 -51.96 -35.59 13.83
C MET A 640 -50.71 -35.72 12.96
N PHE A 641 -49.66 -36.34 13.51
CA PHE A 641 -48.40 -36.62 12.83
C PHE A 641 -48.01 -38.08 13.00
N THR A 642 -47.37 -38.64 11.98
CA THR A 642 -46.70 -39.94 12.12
C THR A 642 -45.34 -39.73 12.76
N TYR A 643 -44.98 -40.56 13.72
CA TYR A 643 -43.64 -40.56 14.31
C TYR A 643 -42.61 -40.84 13.21
N ALA A 644 -41.62 -39.97 13.05
CA ALA A 644 -40.69 -40.04 11.91
C ALA A 644 -39.67 -41.19 12.03
N TYR A 645 -39.37 -41.64 13.26
CA TYR A 645 -38.31 -42.62 13.54
C TYR A 645 -36.92 -42.19 13.03
N GLU A 646 -36.65 -40.88 12.98
CA GLU A 646 -35.29 -40.36 12.84
C GLU A 646 -34.50 -40.71 14.09
N TYR A 647 -33.28 -41.26 13.95
CA TYR A 647 -32.47 -41.61 15.10
C TYR A 647 -31.90 -40.37 15.78
N LEU A 648 -32.21 -40.21 17.07
CA LEU A 648 -31.75 -39.07 17.88
C LEU A 648 -30.71 -39.46 18.94
N GLY A 649 -30.42 -40.76 19.12
CA GLY A 649 -29.56 -41.24 20.20
C GLY A 649 -30.13 -40.97 21.60
N ALA A 650 -29.24 -40.94 22.60
CA ALA A 650 -29.60 -40.77 24.00
C ALA A 650 -29.47 -39.31 24.46
N GLN A 651 -30.11 -38.40 23.72
CA GLN A 651 -30.12 -36.97 24.01
C GLN A 651 -30.74 -36.67 25.39
N SER A 652 -30.14 -35.72 26.11
CA SER A 652 -30.70 -35.21 27.36
C SER A 652 -32.01 -34.46 27.10
N ARG A 653 -33.00 -34.66 27.96
CA ARG A 653 -34.27 -33.91 27.91
C ARG A 653 -34.23 -32.75 28.89
N LEU A 654 -34.71 -31.59 28.43
CA LEU A 654 -34.98 -30.45 29.29
C LEU A 654 -36.29 -30.67 30.04
N VAL A 655 -36.40 -30.05 31.21
CA VAL A 655 -37.62 -30.09 32.01
C VAL A 655 -38.74 -29.40 31.24
N VAL A 656 -39.86 -30.10 31.04
CA VAL A 656 -41.04 -29.56 30.37
C VAL A 656 -41.79 -28.65 31.34
N THR A 657 -42.06 -27.42 30.91
CA THR A 657 -42.79 -26.41 31.68
C THR A 657 -44.09 -26.04 30.97
N PRO A 658 -45.07 -25.41 31.65
CA PRO A 658 -46.30 -24.96 30.99
C PRO A 658 -46.07 -24.02 29.79
N MET A 659 -44.95 -23.28 29.79
CA MET A 659 -44.55 -22.48 28.64
C MET A 659 -44.10 -23.36 27.46
N THR A 660 -43.41 -24.46 27.74
CA THR A 660 -42.99 -25.45 26.73
C THR A 660 -44.20 -26.10 26.08
N ASP A 661 -45.24 -26.45 26.85
CA ASP A 661 -46.47 -27.04 26.31
C ASP A 661 -47.22 -26.09 25.37
N ARG A 662 -47.28 -24.80 25.72
CA ARG A 662 -47.83 -23.76 24.83
C ARG A 662 -47.01 -23.62 23.54
N CYS A 663 -45.68 -23.72 23.63
CA CYS A 663 -44.83 -23.74 22.45
C CYS A 663 -45.12 -24.97 21.57
N TYR A 664 -45.25 -26.17 22.16
CA TYR A 664 -45.61 -27.38 21.42
C TYR A 664 -46.96 -27.24 20.72
N MET A 665 -48.00 -26.78 21.40
CA MET A 665 -49.31 -26.53 20.79
C MET A 665 -49.24 -25.55 19.61
N THR A 666 -48.46 -24.48 19.75
CA THR A 666 -48.30 -23.47 18.70
C THR A 666 -47.57 -24.05 17.49
N LEU A 667 -46.49 -24.79 17.72
CA LEU A 667 -45.69 -25.41 16.67
C LEU A 667 -46.47 -26.53 15.95
N THR A 668 -47.14 -27.41 16.68
CA THR A 668 -47.96 -28.48 16.08
C THR A 668 -49.19 -27.94 15.36
N GLY A 669 -49.77 -26.84 15.84
CA GLY A 669 -50.81 -26.11 15.13
C GLY A 669 -50.30 -25.50 13.82
N ALA A 670 -49.18 -24.78 13.86
CA ALA A 670 -48.57 -24.17 12.68
C ALA A 670 -48.15 -25.22 11.63
N MET A 671 -47.52 -26.31 12.07
CA MET A 671 -47.13 -27.42 11.19
C MET A 671 -48.35 -28.08 10.51
N HIS A 672 -49.45 -28.26 11.23
CA HIS A 672 -50.69 -28.80 10.64
C HIS A 672 -51.28 -27.86 9.58
N LEU A 673 -51.18 -26.55 9.80
CA LEU A 673 -51.61 -25.51 8.87
C LEU A 673 -50.61 -25.25 7.72
N LYS A 674 -49.43 -25.91 7.75
CA LYS A 674 -48.33 -25.72 6.78
C LYS A 674 -47.86 -24.25 6.68
N LEU A 675 -47.80 -23.58 7.83
CA LEU A 675 -47.37 -22.19 7.96
C LEU A 675 -45.86 -22.03 8.21
#